data_AF-A0A9E5BC94-F1
#
_entry.id   AF-A0A9E5BC94-F1
#
_cell.length_a   1.000
_cell.length_b   1.000
_cell.length_c   1.000
_cell.angle_alpha   90.00
_cell.angle_beta   90.00
_cell.angle_gamma   90.00
#
_symmetry.space_group_name_H-M   'P 1'
#
loop_
_entity.id
_entity.type
_entity.pdbx_description
1 polymer ?
#
loop_
_entity_poly.entity_id
_entity_poly.type
_entity_poly.pdbx_seq_one_letter_code
_entity_poly.pdbx_strand_id
1 'polypeptide(L)'
;MPAGLLDRESAPLALTEALQAARKYIDSQRQLMETIIEQATDTQIQLALGQVRISRAMYESTRPFEEGSQSAVRSASIETSLRYVESVAEISSNERLIIEWIKSADRPATTTIDRYVDETLEIHVDPRFDIFVVSGSDASAISAALHARDCKRVLSWEDLRDSSTDSVARVDVIRTDAALLKLPDLMKCPAQRVWCLWGPDEQCPQGIKDSLYERLRKVMINGNTITALSSSWARHFIKNLPSLVHQGRDMQGLQGALKGSGAIVIGAGPSLDESADWIKAQKPKPVIICAYKALKALARHQITPDFVVMLDPNQKVRHLEGVDLRGISAFVVEVSVCPEVLSRVDRPILPYSAGDGTSILFGIFGKRSPPIIPTGGSVLHAELQLAKFLGCDHVTLVGADFGFPRNRLYADGSGTGDTLSLSEDQKSFTRKPLDGEMRTGMLVKVVANDGTDMYASLELDAYRLWVEQFIRDWHREVPVRVFNVASKGARIEGAEFVPLDAHRVTPASTGPQSLTESVTPLFDQARIRGSLSETLRKKMKKLRSLQKACTRAIEEVRKNPASDLSPYGSVVKLASACPEVSLLLAKQLQDINDQSTRSTIDVPTRLLNLIRNAGDQAQELAKLYGDVSESIFRSNRR
;
A
#
# COMPACT_ATOMS: atom_id res chain seq x y z
N MET A 1 4.23 15.42 63.77
CA MET A 1 4.33 14.12 63.05
C MET A 1 3.82 14.34 61.64
N PRO A 2 4.52 13.80 60.64
CA PRO A 2 5.27 14.57 59.64
C PRO A 2 4.48 14.70 58.31
N ALA A 3 4.58 15.78 57.54
CA ALA A 3 5.74 16.29 56.80
C ALA A 3 6.30 15.26 55.79
N GLY A 4 6.14 15.58 54.51
CA GLY A 4 7.03 15.12 53.45
C GLY A 4 6.80 13.72 52.90
N LEU A 5 5.92 13.61 51.91
CA LEU A 5 6.25 12.88 50.70
C LEU A 5 5.88 13.80 49.55
N LEU A 6 6.86 14.63 49.18
CA LEU A 6 6.94 15.21 47.84
C LEU A 6 6.66 14.07 46.87
N ASP A 7 5.52 14.13 46.19
CA ASP A 7 5.31 13.35 44.98
C ASP A 7 6.39 13.85 44.03
N ARG A 8 7.49 13.09 43.94
CA ARG A 8 8.61 13.40 43.07
C ARG A 8 8.02 13.44 41.67
N GLU A 9 7.95 14.64 41.11
CA GLU A 9 7.59 14.93 39.73
C GLU A 9 8.29 13.92 38.81
N SER A 10 7.56 12.89 38.40
CA SER A 10 8.02 11.98 37.37
C SER A 10 7.78 12.70 36.05
N ALA A 11 8.88 13.07 35.38
CA ALA A 11 8.77 13.60 34.04
C ALA A 11 7.98 12.62 33.16
N PRO A 12 7.10 13.11 32.26
CA PRO A 12 6.36 12.25 31.36
C PRO A 12 7.33 11.32 30.63
N LEU A 13 6.97 10.03 30.51
CA LEU A 13 7.82 8.96 29.96
C LEU A 13 8.56 9.39 28.67
N ALA A 14 7.85 10.10 27.79
CA ALA A 14 8.39 10.64 26.54
C ALA A 14 9.55 11.65 26.72
N LEU A 15 9.50 12.53 27.72
CA LEU A 15 10.58 13.49 27.98
C LEU A 15 11.80 12.81 28.60
N THR A 16 11.58 11.77 29.42
CA THR A 16 12.67 10.95 29.99
C THR A 16 13.40 10.18 28.89
N GLU A 17 12.65 9.56 27.97
CA GLU A 17 13.22 8.89 26.79
C GLU A 17 13.99 9.86 25.88
N ALA A 18 13.42 11.04 25.63
CA ALA A 18 14.07 12.09 24.84
C ALA A 18 15.39 12.57 25.45
N LEU A 19 15.44 12.77 26.77
CA LEU A 19 16.66 13.13 27.49
C LEU A 19 17.72 12.04 27.42
N GLN A 20 17.32 10.77 27.55
CA GLN A 20 18.25 9.66 27.44
C GLN A 20 18.83 9.56 26.02
N ALA A 21 18.00 9.74 24.99
CA ALA A 21 18.46 9.77 23.61
C ALA A 21 19.38 10.97 23.32
N ALA A 22 19.03 12.16 23.83
CA ALA A 22 19.87 13.36 23.73
C ALA A 22 21.25 13.16 24.37
N ARG A 23 21.30 12.59 25.58
CA ARG A 23 22.56 12.31 26.27
C ARG A 23 23.44 11.33 25.49
N LYS A 24 22.87 10.20 25.02
CA LYS A 24 23.61 9.26 24.17
C LYS A 24 24.15 9.92 22.92
N TYR A 25 23.39 10.84 22.34
CA TYR A 25 23.84 11.57 21.16
C TYR A 25 25.00 12.51 21.47
N ILE A 26 24.92 13.30 22.55
CA ILE A 26 26.01 14.15 23.03
C ILE A 26 27.27 13.32 23.32
N ASP A 27 27.13 12.21 24.03
CA ASP A 27 28.25 11.33 24.37
C ASP A 27 28.95 10.82 23.09
N SER A 28 28.18 10.44 22.06
CA SER A 28 28.74 10.03 20.76
C SER A 28 29.45 11.17 20.01
N GLN A 29 28.93 12.40 20.09
CA GLN A 29 29.55 13.58 19.49
C GLN A 29 30.91 13.88 20.14
N ARG A 30 30.96 13.86 21.48
CA ARG A 30 32.20 14.07 22.24
C ARG A 30 33.23 13.00 21.92
N GLN A 31 32.82 11.73 21.87
CA GLN A 31 33.71 10.63 21.51
C GLN A 31 34.30 10.80 20.09
N LEU A 32 33.50 11.26 19.12
CA LEU A 32 34.02 11.57 17.78
C LEU A 32 35.04 12.72 17.83
N MET A 33 34.74 13.80 18.54
CA MET A 33 35.66 14.95 18.67
C MET A 33 36.98 14.54 19.34
N GLU A 34 36.93 13.74 20.40
CA GLU A 34 38.13 13.16 21.04
C GLU A 34 38.94 12.32 20.05
N THR A 35 38.27 11.43 19.31
CA THR A 35 38.90 10.57 18.28
C THR A 35 39.60 11.41 17.19
N ILE A 36 39.03 12.55 16.82
CA ILE A 36 39.62 13.49 15.85
C ILE A 36 40.85 14.19 16.45
N ILE A 37 40.76 14.68 17.69
CA ILE A 37 41.85 15.39 18.38
C ILE A 37 43.05 14.47 18.60
N GLU A 38 42.81 13.20 18.93
CA GLU A 38 43.84 12.17 19.12
C GLU A 38 44.52 11.72 17.81
N GLN A 39 44.14 12.30 16.66
CA GLN A 39 44.66 11.94 15.34
C GLN A 39 44.56 10.43 15.05
N ALA A 40 43.44 9.83 15.45
CA ALA A 40 43.16 8.42 15.22
C ALA A 40 43.10 8.08 13.73
N THR A 41 43.16 6.79 13.40
CA THR A 41 43.09 6.31 12.01
C THR A 41 41.74 6.65 11.36
N ASP A 42 41.71 6.78 10.03
CA ASP A 42 40.47 7.05 9.28
C ASP A 42 39.37 6.02 9.60
N THR A 43 39.73 4.74 9.77
CA THR A 43 38.80 3.68 10.17
C THR A 43 38.16 3.93 11.55
N GLN A 44 38.94 4.39 12.54
CA GLN A 44 38.41 4.71 13.87
C GLN A 44 37.48 5.93 13.83
N ILE A 45 37.86 6.95 13.07
CA ILE A 45 37.05 8.15 12.84
C ILE A 45 35.73 7.78 12.15
N GLN A 46 35.75 6.94 11.11
CA GLN A 46 34.56 6.46 10.43
C GLN A 46 33.62 5.67 11.36
N LEU A 47 34.18 4.83 12.23
CA LEU A 47 33.40 4.09 13.22
C LEU A 47 32.71 5.04 14.22
N ALA A 48 33.44 6.02 14.74
CA ALA A 48 32.90 7.02 15.65
C ALA A 48 31.81 7.88 14.97
N LEU A 49 32.04 8.31 13.71
CA LEU A 49 31.04 9.03 12.92
C LEU A 49 29.79 8.19 12.66
N GLY A 50 29.94 6.88 12.48
CA GLY A 50 28.81 5.94 12.41
C GLY A 50 27.97 5.93 13.69
N GLN A 51 28.60 5.98 14.87
CA GLN A 51 27.88 6.06 16.16
C GLN A 51 27.13 7.38 16.33
N VAL A 52 27.73 8.49 15.86
CA VAL A 52 27.07 9.82 15.82
C VAL A 52 25.81 9.75 14.94
N ARG A 53 25.91 9.21 13.72
CA ARG A 53 24.79 9.03 12.79
C ARG A 53 23.65 8.19 13.41
N ILE A 54 23.97 7.06 14.02
CA ILE A 54 22.99 6.17 14.67
C ILE A 54 22.33 6.86 15.87
N SER A 55 23.11 7.50 16.73
CA SER A 55 22.60 8.17 17.93
C SER A 55 21.75 9.39 17.59
N ARG A 56 22.09 10.11 16.52
CA ARG A 56 21.29 11.19 15.96
C ARG A 56 19.91 10.70 15.51
N ALA A 57 19.85 9.63 14.72
CA ALA A 57 18.59 9.08 14.24
C ALA A 57 17.68 8.62 15.40
N MET A 58 18.26 8.05 16.47
CA MET A 58 17.51 7.72 17.69
C MET A 58 16.99 8.97 18.40
N TYR A 59 17.82 10.02 18.52
CA TYR A 59 17.41 11.30 19.09
C TYR A 59 16.27 11.96 18.31
N GLU A 60 16.33 11.99 16.98
CA GLU A 60 15.25 12.55 16.15
C GLU A 60 13.92 11.82 16.35
N SER A 61 13.95 10.49 16.48
CA SER A 61 12.73 9.69 16.69
C SER A 61 12.04 9.89 18.04
N THR A 62 12.69 10.60 18.98
CA THR A 62 12.22 10.78 20.37
C THR A 62 11.97 12.24 20.74
N ARG A 63 11.98 13.18 19.76
CA ARG A 63 11.79 14.61 20.03
C ARG A 63 10.39 14.89 20.60
N PRO A 64 10.28 15.41 21.84
CA PRO A 64 8.98 15.58 22.49
C PRO A 64 8.27 16.89 22.11
N PHE A 65 8.91 17.78 21.33
CA PHE A 65 8.45 19.16 21.06
C PHE A 65 8.10 19.44 19.57
N GLU A 66 7.81 18.43 18.76
CA GLU A 66 7.25 18.68 17.42
C GLU A 66 5.80 19.19 17.49
N GLU A 67 5.40 20.01 16.51
CA GLU A 67 4.12 20.73 16.46
C GLU A 67 2.91 19.79 16.66
N GLY A 68 2.32 19.84 17.86
CA GLY A 68 1.10 19.10 18.22
C GLY A 68 1.06 18.55 19.65
N SER A 69 2.19 18.42 20.34
CA SER A 69 2.27 17.81 21.68
C SER A 69 2.11 18.81 22.85
N GLN A 70 1.05 19.63 22.85
CA GLN A 70 0.80 20.58 23.96
C GLN A 70 0.64 19.91 25.35
N SER A 71 0.40 18.59 25.41
CA SER A 71 0.24 17.85 26.68
C SER A 71 1.55 17.53 27.40
N ALA A 72 2.67 17.38 26.68
CA ALA A 72 3.96 16.98 27.29
C ALA A 72 4.55 18.07 28.19
N VAL A 73 4.19 19.33 27.95
CA VAL A 73 4.65 20.50 28.71
C VAL A 73 3.90 20.66 30.04
N ARG A 74 2.68 20.14 30.15
CA ARG A 74 1.83 20.39 31.34
C ARG A 74 2.15 19.50 32.55
N SER A 75 2.97 18.46 32.40
CA SER A 75 3.28 17.49 33.45
C SER A 75 4.78 17.27 33.72
N ALA A 76 5.67 17.95 33.00
CA ALA A 76 7.12 17.85 33.22
C ALA A 76 7.61 18.85 34.28
N SER A 77 8.55 18.44 35.14
CA SER A 77 9.22 19.38 36.04
C SER A 77 10.03 20.41 35.24
N ILE A 78 10.01 21.66 35.68
CA ILE A 78 10.76 22.78 35.07
C ILE A 78 12.24 22.41 34.92
N GLU A 79 12.82 21.72 35.90
CA GLU A 79 14.21 21.26 35.89
C GLU A 79 14.50 20.27 34.74
N THR A 80 13.58 19.33 34.48
CA THR A 80 13.72 18.35 33.39
C THR A 80 13.64 19.03 32.03
N SER A 81 12.73 19.99 31.88
CA SER A 81 12.61 20.79 30.67
C SER A 81 13.85 21.66 30.41
N LEU A 82 14.41 22.29 31.45
CA LEU A 82 15.64 23.07 31.34
C LEU A 82 16.82 22.20 30.89
N ARG A 83 17.03 21.02 31.52
CA ARG A 83 18.08 20.07 31.11
C ARG A 83 17.96 19.64 29.65
N TYR A 84 16.73 19.47 29.16
CA TYR A 84 16.51 19.12 27.77
C TYR A 84 16.88 20.27 26.84
N VAL A 85 16.49 21.51 27.16
CA VAL A 85 16.87 22.70 26.38
C VAL A 85 18.39 22.90 26.36
N GLU A 86 19.07 22.72 27.49
CA GLU A 86 20.54 22.74 27.56
C GLU A 86 21.16 21.68 26.64
N SER A 87 20.62 20.45 26.67
CA SER A 87 21.05 19.36 25.79
C SER A 87 20.84 19.71 24.31
N VAL A 88 19.72 20.35 23.94
CA VAL A 88 19.45 20.79 22.56
C VAL A 88 20.47 21.84 22.10
N ALA A 89 20.80 22.80 22.97
CA ALA A 89 21.78 23.84 22.67
C ALA A 89 23.19 23.23 22.46
N GLU A 90 23.60 22.31 23.33
CA GLU A 90 24.87 21.59 23.20
C GLU A 90 24.91 20.76 21.91
N ILE A 91 23.87 19.96 21.64
CA ILE A 91 23.75 19.17 20.42
C ILE A 91 23.91 20.06 19.19
N SER A 92 23.20 21.19 19.14
CA SER A 92 23.22 22.10 17.98
C SER A 92 24.61 22.71 17.75
N SER A 93 25.32 23.04 18.84
CA SER A 93 26.70 23.52 18.78
C SER A 93 27.64 22.45 18.25
N ASN A 94 27.53 21.22 18.77
CA ASN A 94 28.38 20.10 18.37
C ASN A 94 28.12 19.66 16.92
N GLU A 95 26.86 19.60 16.49
CA GLU A 95 26.49 19.28 15.10
C GLU A 95 27.17 20.25 14.12
N ARG A 96 27.16 21.56 14.43
CA ARG A 96 27.80 22.57 13.59
C ARG A 96 29.31 22.30 13.42
N LEU A 97 30.01 22.09 14.53
CA LEU A 97 31.45 21.81 14.52
C LEU A 97 31.78 20.53 13.74
N ILE A 98 31.00 19.46 13.94
CA ILE A 98 31.20 18.19 13.24
C ILE A 98 30.95 18.37 11.73
N ILE A 99 29.89 19.06 11.32
CA ILE A 99 29.59 19.29 9.90
C ILE A 99 30.66 20.15 9.23
N GLU A 100 31.12 21.22 9.90
CA GLU A 100 32.22 22.06 9.42
C GLU A 100 33.51 21.25 9.24
N TRP A 101 33.83 20.38 10.21
CA TRP A 101 34.96 19.46 10.11
C TRP A 101 34.80 18.44 8.97
N ILE A 102 33.61 17.85 8.80
CA ILE A 102 33.31 16.91 7.71
C ILE A 102 33.63 17.53 6.34
N LYS A 103 33.31 18.82 6.17
CA LYS A 103 33.50 19.60 4.92
C LYS A 103 34.88 20.23 4.80
N SER A 104 35.75 20.08 5.79
CA SER A 104 37.07 20.70 5.78
C SER A 104 38.02 19.96 4.84
N ALA A 105 38.87 20.71 4.13
CA ALA A 105 39.88 20.14 3.22
C ALA A 105 40.95 19.32 3.97
N ASP A 106 41.19 19.67 5.25
CA ASP A 106 42.19 19.05 6.12
C ASP A 106 41.70 17.74 6.76
N ARG A 107 40.45 17.33 6.49
CA ARG A 107 39.91 16.09 6.99
C ARG A 107 40.67 14.88 6.43
N PRO A 108 41.10 13.93 7.29
CA PRO A 108 41.60 12.63 6.85
C PRO A 108 40.53 11.87 6.07
N ALA A 109 40.87 11.42 4.86
CA ALA A 109 40.04 10.53 4.06
C ALA A 109 40.94 9.60 3.25
N THR A 110 40.63 8.31 3.25
CA THR A 110 41.42 7.31 2.50
C THR A 110 41.37 7.56 0.99
N THR A 111 40.24 8.03 0.46
CA THR A 111 40.06 8.31 -0.97
C THR A 111 39.20 9.56 -1.21
N THR A 112 39.24 10.11 -2.42
CA THR A 112 38.31 11.17 -2.87
C THR A 112 36.85 10.72 -2.77
N ILE A 113 36.58 9.43 -2.99
CA ILE A 113 35.23 8.85 -2.88
C ILE A 113 34.78 8.81 -1.41
N ASP A 114 35.66 8.45 -0.46
CA ASP A 114 35.33 8.48 0.96
C ASP A 114 34.96 9.89 1.43
N ARG A 115 35.71 10.89 0.96
CA ARG A 115 35.40 12.30 1.21
C ARG A 115 34.03 12.66 0.65
N TYR A 116 33.79 12.38 -0.63
CA TYR A 116 32.50 12.64 -1.29
C TYR A 116 31.31 11.99 -0.55
N VAL A 117 31.44 10.71 -0.16
CA VAL A 117 30.38 9.99 0.55
C VAL A 117 30.08 10.66 1.88
N ASP A 118 31.09 11.00 2.68
CA ASP A 118 30.83 11.61 3.98
C ASP A 118 30.36 13.06 3.90
N GLU A 119 30.80 13.83 2.92
CA GLU A 119 30.28 15.17 2.63
C GLU A 119 28.81 15.11 2.18
N THR A 120 28.45 14.09 1.37
CA THR A 120 27.08 13.91 0.89
C THR A 120 26.14 13.49 2.01
N LEU A 121 26.56 12.54 2.85
CA LEU A 121 25.72 11.96 3.91
C LEU A 121 25.69 12.80 5.19
N GLU A 122 26.77 13.57 5.43
CA GLU A 122 27.02 14.33 6.65
C GLU A 122 26.75 13.49 7.91
N ILE A 123 26.05 14.06 8.89
CA ILE A 123 25.55 13.36 10.08
C ILE A 123 24.13 12.83 9.91
N HIS A 124 23.47 13.14 8.79
CA HIS A 124 22.02 13.02 8.62
C HIS A 124 21.54 11.63 8.20
N VAL A 125 22.44 10.78 7.72
CA VAL A 125 22.13 9.42 7.29
C VAL A 125 21.85 8.50 8.49
N ASP A 126 20.84 7.64 8.39
CA ASP A 126 20.74 6.45 9.25
C ASP A 126 21.29 5.23 8.49
N PRO A 127 22.54 4.79 8.75
CA PRO A 127 23.17 3.71 7.99
C PRO A 127 22.43 2.38 8.11
N ARG A 128 21.59 2.23 9.13
CA ARG A 128 20.82 1.00 9.38
C ARG A 128 19.64 0.85 8.42
N PHE A 129 19.01 1.98 8.04
CA PHE A 129 17.68 1.97 7.42
C PHE A 129 17.54 2.81 6.15
N ASP A 130 18.36 3.84 5.95
CA ASP A 130 18.27 4.63 4.72
C ASP A 130 18.64 3.82 3.48
N ILE A 131 18.14 4.26 2.32
CA ILE A 131 18.38 3.63 1.02
C ILE A 131 19.34 4.49 0.23
N PHE A 132 20.27 3.84 -0.47
CA PHE A 132 21.29 4.50 -1.30
C PHE A 132 21.14 4.03 -2.73
N VAL A 133 20.99 4.96 -3.66
CA VAL A 133 21.02 4.69 -5.10
C VAL A 133 22.32 5.28 -5.64
N VAL A 134 23.14 4.42 -6.23
CA VAL A 134 24.44 4.79 -6.83
C VAL A 134 24.38 4.73 -8.34
N SER A 135 25.09 5.62 -9.02
CA SER A 135 25.23 5.63 -10.49
C SER A 135 26.59 6.19 -10.90
N GLY A 136 26.85 6.23 -12.20
CA GLY A 136 28.05 6.80 -12.79
C GLY A 136 29.24 5.82 -12.81
N SER A 137 30.38 6.31 -13.32
CA SER A 137 31.61 5.53 -13.41
C SER A 137 32.15 5.08 -12.04
N ASP A 138 31.85 5.85 -10.99
CA ASP A 138 32.34 5.60 -9.63
C ASP A 138 31.39 4.72 -8.79
N ALA A 139 30.27 4.25 -9.35
CA ALA A 139 29.23 3.52 -8.61
C ALA A 139 29.76 2.35 -7.77
N SER A 140 30.73 1.59 -8.31
CA SER A 140 31.35 0.45 -7.60
C SER A 140 32.17 0.92 -6.38
N ALA A 141 32.95 1.98 -6.53
CA ALA A 141 33.75 2.54 -5.45
C ALA A 141 32.86 3.19 -4.37
N ILE A 142 31.82 3.91 -4.77
CA ILE A 142 30.82 4.50 -3.86
C ILE A 142 30.11 3.40 -3.08
N SER A 143 29.70 2.32 -3.73
CA SER A 143 29.05 1.17 -3.07
C SER A 143 29.97 0.53 -2.02
N ALA A 144 31.26 0.34 -2.34
CA ALA A 144 32.25 -0.16 -1.39
C ALA A 144 32.41 0.77 -0.17
N ALA A 145 32.49 2.09 -0.41
CA ALA A 145 32.61 3.09 0.65
C ALA A 145 31.35 3.14 1.55
N LEU A 146 30.16 2.97 0.98
CA LEU A 146 28.91 2.85 1.74
C LEU A 146 28.90 1.57 2.61
N HIS A 147 29.30 0.44 2.05
CA HIS A 147 29.37 -0.82 2.79
C HIS A 147 30.38 -0.78 3.95
N ALA A 148 31.52 -0.09 3.78
CA ALA A 148 32.47 0.15 4.87
C ALA A 148 31.85 0.93 6.05
N ARG A 149 30.78 1.70 5.80
CA ARG A 149 30.00 2.47 6.79
C ARG A 149 28.74 1.74 7.27
N ASP A 150 28.68 0.42 7.09
CA ASP A 150 27.54 -0.46 7.41
C ASP A 150 26.22 -0.09 6.69
N CYS A 151 26.28 0.69 5.62
CA CYS A 151 25.12 1.00 4.80
C CYS A 151 24.76 -0.21 3.92
N LYS A 152 23.69 -0.91 4.27
CA LYS A 152 23.33 -2.22 3.66
C LYS A 152 22.35 -2.12 2.49
N ARG A 153 21.57 -1.04 2.40
CA ARG A 153 20.48 -0.90 1.41
C ARG A 153 20.96 -0.10 0.19
N VAL A 154 21.93 -0.65 -0.54
CA VAL A 154 22.52 -0.01 -1.72
C VAL A 154 21.94 -0.63 -2.99
N LEU A 155 21.47 0.22 -3.91
CA LEU A 155 20.90 -0.12 -5.21
C LEU A 155 21.68 0.59 -6.33
N SER A 156 21.84 -0.06 -7.48
CA SER A 156 22.40 0.56 -8.68
C SER A 156 21.30 1.23 -9.50
N TRP A 157 21.51 2.46 -9.95
CA TRP A 157 20.58 3.18 -10.83
C TRP A 157 20.31 2.44 -12.14
N GLU A 158 21.31 1.74 -12.66
CA GLU A 158 21.24 0.98 -13.89
C GLU A 158 20.19 -0.15 -13.80
N ASP A 159 19.95 -0.67 -12.61
CA ASP A 159 18.89 -1.66 -12.33
C ASP A 159 17.49 -1.02 -12.21
N LEU A 160 17.40 0.27 -11.91
CA LEU A 160 16.15 0.99 -11.66
C LEU A 160 15.64 1.78 -12.87
N ARG A 161 16.52 2.09 -13.83
CA ARG A 161 16.18 2.94 -14.97
C ARG A 161 15.43 2.20 -16.08
N ASP A 162 14.57 2.94 -16.77
CA ASP A 162 13.93 2.49 -18.00
C ASP A 162 14.96 2.37 -19.12
N SER A 163 15.08 1.18 -19.71
CA SER A 163 16.01 0.88 -20.80
C SER A 163 15.42 1.14 -22.19
N SER A 164 14.17 1.61 -22.29
CA SER A 164 13.42 1.71 -23.55
C SER A 164 13.44 3.10 -24.20
N THR A 165 14.02 4.13 -23.55
CA THR A 165 14.01 5.51 -24.05
C THR A 165 15.41 6.13 -24.10
N ASP A 166 15.81 6.58 -25.29
CA ASP A 166 17.17 7.11 -25.55
C ASP A 166 17.36 8.59 -25.13
N SER A 167 16.29 9.33 -24.76
CA SER A 167 16.36 10.79 -24.63
C SER A 167 16.15 11.37 -23.22
N VAL A 168 15.53 10.64 -22.28
CA VAL A 168 15.34 11.11 -20.90
C VAL A 168 15.43 9.94 -19.92
N ALA A 169 16.41 9.98 -19.01
CA ALA A 169 16.53 8.99 -17.94
C ALA A 169 15.28 9.02 -17.04
N ARG A 170 14.58 7.89 -16.94
CA ARG A 170 13.35 7.72 -16.15
C ARG A 170 13.44 6.49 -15.25
N VAL A 171 12.69 6.53 -14.15
CA VAL A 171 12.53 5.39 -13.25
C VAL A 171 11.63 4.34 -13.91
N ASP A 172 12.13 3.12 -14.07
CA ASP A 172 11.30 1.95 -14.40
C ASP A 172 10.55 1.52 -13.13
N VAL A 173 9.24 1.68 -13.16
CA VAL A 173 8.37 1.41 -12.01
C VAL A 173 8.48 -0.04 -11.54
N ILE A 174 8.48 -1.01 -12.46
CA ILE A 174 8.42 -2.43 -12.15
C ILE A 174 9.76 -2.88 -11.56
N ARG A 175 10.86 -2.49 -12.21
CA ARG A 175 12.20 -2.83 -11.73
C ARG A 175 12.49 -2.19 -10.38
N THR A 176 12.09 -0.93 -10.21
CA THR A 176 12.31 -0.20 -8.97
C THR A 176 11.56 -0.83 -7.80
N ASP A 177 10.28 -1.16 -7.97
CA ASP A 177 9.51 -1.83 -6.92
C ASP A 177 10.11 -3.19 -6.55
N ALA A 178 10.51 -3.97 -7.56
CA ALA A 178 11.14 -5.27 -7.34
C ALA A 178 12.49 -5.15 -6.62
N ALA A 179 13.28 -4.11 -6.91
CA ALA A 179 14.54 -3.84 -6.22
C ALA A 179 14.31 -3.41 -4.77
N LEU A 180 13.37 -2.49 -4.52
CA LEU A 180 13.00 -2.05 -3.18
C LEU A 180 12.53 -3.22 -2.29
N LEU A 181 11.69 -4.11 -2.81
CA LEU A 181 11.18 -5.27 -2.07
C LEU A 181 12.27 -6.30 -1.70
N LYS A 182 13.42 -6.29 -2.38
CA LYS A 182 14.57 -7.14 -2.04
C LYS A 182 15.43 -6.55 -0.93
N LEU A 183 15.23 -5.28 -0.56
CA LEU A 183 16.01 -4.64 0.49
C LEU A 183 15.70 -5.25 1.86
N PRO A 184 16.73 -5.50 2.69
CA PRO A 184 16.56 -6.14 3.99
C PRO A 184 15.74 -5.28 4.94
N ASP A 185 14.76 -5.90 5.60
CA ASP A 185 13.94 -5.30 6.67
C ASP A 185 13.16 -4.03 6.28
N LEU A 186 12.98 -3.73 4.98
CA LEU A 186 12.31 -2.50 4.53
C LEU A 186 10.93 -2.31 5.17
N MET A 187 10.14 -3.39 5.25
CA MET A 187 8.79 -3.39 5.83
C MET A 187 8.77 -3.44 7.36
N LYS A 188 9.91 -3.65 8.04
CA LYS A 188 10.00 -3.61 9.51
C LYS A 188 10.53 -2.26 9.98
N CYS A 189 11.56 -1.78 9.30
CA CYS A 189 12.26 -0.55 9.59
C CYS A 189 12.27 0.29 8.31
N PRO A 190 11.26 1.15 8.11
CA PRO A 190 11.16 1.97 6.91
C PRO A 190 12.38 2.88 6.78
N ALA A 191 12.80 3.10 5.54
CA ALA A 191 13.80 4.11 5.25
C ALA A 191 13.22 5.50 5.53
N GLN A 192 14.01 6.37 6.16
CA GLN A 192 13.61 7.76 6.33
C GLN A 192 13.93 8.56 5.07
N ARG A 193 15.02 8.19 4.38
CA ARG A 193 15.51 8.90 3.19
C ARG A 193 16.01 7.95 2.10
N VAL A 194 15.99 8.46 0.87
CA VAL A 194 16.65 7.88 -0.30
C VAL A 194 17.77 8.83 -0.72
N TRP A 195 19.01 8.37 -0.56
CA TRP A 195 20.22 9.09 -0.96
C TRP A 195 20.59 8.72 -2.38
N CYS A 196 20.84 9.71 -3.24
CA CYS A 196 21.31 9.49 -4.61
C CYS A 196 22.75 9.97 -4.72
N LEU A 197 23.69 9.07 -5.00
CA LEU A 197 25.13 9.33 -5.06
C LEU A 197 25.63 9.03 -6.48
N TRP A 198 25.79 10.08 -7.30
CA TRP A 198 26.18 9.96 -8.72
C TRP A 198 27.68 10.11 -8.93
N GLY A 199 28.41 10.56 -7.92
CA GLY A 199 29.84 10.81 -7.95
C GLY A 199 30.18 12.28 -7.65
N PRO A 200 31.47 12.59 -7.44
CA PRO A 200 31.91 13.94 -7.10
C PRO A 200 31.57 14.99 -8.16
N ASP A 201 31.58 14.59 -9.44
CA ASP A 201 31.42 15.48 -10.58
C ASP A 201 30.00 15.46 -11.18
N GLU A 202 29.09 14.65 -10.63
CA GLU A 202 27.74 14.44 -11.16
C GLU A 202 26.66 14.56 -10.07
N GLN A 203 25.52 15.15 -10.41
CA GLN A 203 24.37 15.27 -9.51
C GLN A 203 23.16 14.52 -10.05
N CYS A 204 22.43 13.86 -9.15
CA CYS A 204 21.17 13.22 -9.49
C CYS A 204 20.11 14.29 -9.82
N PRO A 205 19.47 14.22 -11.00
CA PRO A 205 18.35 15.10 -11.34
C PRO A 205 17.22 15.01 -10.30
N GLN A 206 16.67 16.17 -9.89
CA GLN A 206 15.64 16.24 -8.86
C GLN A 206 14.40 15.38 -9.18
N GLY A 207 13.97 15.34 -10.45
CA GLY A 207 12.81 14.53 -10.87
C GLY A 207 13.02 13.01 -10.70
N ILE A 208 14.26 12.51 -10.78
CA ILE A 208 14.58 11.11 -10.49
C ILE A 208 14.49 10.86 -8.99
N LYS A 209 15.07 11.75 -8.18
CA LYS A 209 15.00 11.68 -6.72
C LYS A 209 13.56 11.65 -6.24
N ASP A 210 12.72 12.58 -6.69
CA ASP A 210 11.29 12.65 -6.33
C ASP A 210 10.55 11.37 -6.73
N SER A 211 10.82 10.84 -7.93
CA SER A 211 10.22 9.60 -8.42
C SER A 211 10.59 8.39 -7.53
N LEU A 212 11.85 8.30 -7.07
CA LEU A 212 12.30 7.23 -6.17
C LEU A 212 11.62 7.31 -4.80
N TYR A 213 11.48 8.53 -4.24
CA TYR A 213 10.75 8.74 -2.99
C TYR A 213 9.29 8.33 -3.11
N GLU A 214 8.62 8.71 -4.20
CA GLU A 214 7.24 8.30 -4.47
C GLU A 214 7.10 6.79 -4.64
N ARG A 215 8.06 6.13 -5.30
CA ARG A 215 8.08 4.67 -5.40
C ARG A 215 8.24 3.99 -4.04
N LEU A 216 9.18 4.45 -3.23
CA LEU A 216 9.36 3.95 -1.86
C LEU A 216 8.07 4.09 -1.05
N ARG A 217 7.44 5.27 -1.07
CA ARG A 217 6.17 5.54 -0.38
C ARG A 217 5.08 4.55 -0.83
N LYS A 218 4.94 4.32 -2.13
CA LYS A 218 3.97 3.37 -2.69
C LYS A 218 4.23 1.92 -2.26
N VAL A 219 5.49 1.47 -2.30
CA VAL A 219 5.88 0.14 -1.83
C VAL A 219 5.55 -0.04 -0.34
N MET A 220 5.86 0.97 0.48
CA MET A 220 5.54 0.95 1.92
C MET A 220 4.04 0.88 2.19
N ILE A 221 3.23 1.72 1.53
CA ILE A 221 1.76 1.70 1.66
C ILE A 221 1.19 0.35 1.23
N ASN A 222 1.68 -0.20 0.11
CA ASN A 222 1.24 -1.50 -0.38
C ASN A 222 1.59 -2.62 0.62
N GLY A 223 2.81 -2.64 1.14
CA GLY A 223 3.22 -3.64 2.12
C GLY A 223 2.44 -3.54 3.45
N ASN A 224 2.07 -2.33 3.88
CA ASN A 224 1.16 -2.15 5.02
C ASN A 224 -0.23 -2.70 4.73
N THR A 225 -0.77 -2.46 3.53
CA THR A 225 -2.06 -3.00 3.07
C THR A 225 -2.04 -4.53 3.05
N ILE A 226 -1.00 -5.15 2.49
CA ILE A 226 -0.81 -6.60 2.49
C ILE A 226 -0.77 -7.12 3.92
N THR A 227 -0.02 -6.48 4.82
CA THR A 227 0.09 -6.90 6.22
C THR A 227 -1.27 -6.86 6.93
N ALA A 228 -2.07 -5.82 6.67
CA ALA A 228 -3.38 -5.65 7.28
C ALA A 228 -4.46 -6.58 6.70
N LEU A 229 -4.42 -6.85 5.39
CA LEU A 229 -5.53 -7.48 4.68
C LEU A 229 -5.27 -8.91 4.19
N SER A 230 -4.02 -9.38 4.13
CA SER A 230 -3.65 -10.70 3.58
C SER A 230 -4.49 -11.85 4.10
N SER A 231 -4.80 -11.85 5.41
CA SER A 231 -5.63 -12.87 6.04
C SER A 231 -7.07 -12.82 5.59
N SER A 232 -7.65 -11.63 5.54
CA SER A 232 -8.99 -11.46 5.00
C SER A 232 -9.02 -11.89 3.53
N TRP A 233 -8.01 -11.51 2.74
CA TRP A 233 -7.98 -11.80 1.31
C TRP A 233 -7.96 -13.29 1.01
N ALA A 234 -7.01 -14.02 1.60
CA ALA A 234 -6.90 -15.47 1.41
C ALA A 234 -8.20 -16.19 1.80
N ARG A 235 -8.80 -15.84 2.93
CA ARG A 235 -10.02 -16.48 3.44
C ARG A 235 -11.24 -16.12 2.62
N HIS A 236 -11.37 -14.85 2.25
CA HIS A 236 -12.48 -14.36 1.43
C HIS A 236 -12.45 -15.00 0.06
N PHE A 237 -11.28 -15.03 -0.60
CA PHE A 237 -11.12 -15.70 -1.87
C PHE A 237 -11.62 -17.15 -1.83
N ILE A 238 -11.20 -17.94 -0.82
CA ILE A 238 -11.64 -19.33 -0.69
C ILE A 238 -13.16 -19.40 -0.48
N LYS A 239 -13.72 -18.56 0.38
CA LYS A 239 -15.17 -18.50 0.64
C LYS A 239 -15.98 -18.02 -0.57
N ASN A 240 -15.37 -17.27 -1.47
CA ASN A 240 -15.99 -16.76 -2.69
C ASN A 240 -16.00 -17.77 -3.83
N LEU A 241 -15.21 -18.86 -3.74
CA LEU A 241 -15.13 -19.88 -4.80
C LEU A 241 -16.50 -20.43 -5.24
N PRO A 242 -17.48 -20.71 -4.36
CA PRO A 242 -18.80 -21.15 -4.81
C PRO A 242 -19.49 -20.13 -5.72
N SER A 243 -19.54 -18.85 -5.34
CA SER A 243 -20.12 -17.80 -6.18
C SER A 243 -19.36 -17.63 -7.48
N LEU A 244 -18.02 -17.65 -7.45
CA LEU A 244 -17.18 -17.56 -8.65
C LEU A 244 -17.38 -18.76 -9.60
N VAL A 245 -17.59 -19.96 -9.06
CA VAL A 245 -17.83 -21.17 -9.85
C VAL A 245 -19.21 -21.16 -10.49
N HIS A 246 -20.23 -20.68 -9.78
CA HIS A 246 -21.62 -20.74 -10.24
C HIS A 246 -22.06 -19.52 -11.07
N GLN A 247 -21.55 -18.33 -10.75
CA GLN A 247 -21.97 -17.06 -11.36
C GLN A 247 -20.85 -16.38 -12.16
N GLY A 248 -19.60 -16.86 -12.05
CA GLY A 248 -18.45 -16.26 -12.70
C GLY A 248 -18.51 -16.35 -14.23
N ARG A 249 -18.19 -15.24 -14.88
CA ARG A 249 -18.09 -15.07 -16.33
C ARG A 249 -16.69 -14.65 -16.73
N ASP A 250 -16.25 -15.08 -17.91
CA ASP A 250 -14.93 -14.72 -18.44
C ASP A 250 -14.92 -13.27 -18.97
N MET A 251 -14.44 -12.35 -18.13
CA MET A 251 -14.37 -10.92 -18.46
C MET A 251 -13.59 -10.64 -19.75
N GLN A 252 -12.67 -11.50 -20.17
CA GLN A 252 -11.90 -11.32 -21.40
C GLN A 252 -12.80 -11.18 -22.64
N GLY A 253 -13.95 -11.83 -22.65
CA GLY A 253 -14.92 -11.77 -23.75
C GLY A 253 -15.58 -10.39 -23.94
N LEU A 254 -15.43 -9.47 -23.00
CA LEU A 254 -15.99 -8.11 -23.07
C LEU A 254 -14.99 -7.05 -23.55
N GLN A 255 -13.75 -7.45 -23.84
CA GLN A 255 -12.71 -6.50 -24.26
C GLN A 255 -13.12 -5.77 -25.54
N GLY A 256 -13.24 -4.44 -25.48
CA GLY A 256 -13.63 -3.59 -26.60
C GLY A 256 -15.08 -3.75 -27.06
N ALA A 257 -15.93 -4.48 -26.34
CA ALA A 257 -17.32 -4.78 -26.74
C ALA A 257 -18.24 -3.54 -26.81
N LEU A 258 -17.83 -2.43 -26.21
CA LEU A 258 -18.55 -1.16 -26.16
C LEU A 258 -17.76 -0.03 -26.82
N LYS A 259 -16.90 -0.34 -27.80
CA LYS A 259 -16.15 0.65 -28.58
C LYS A 259 -17.05 1.78 -29.10
N GLY A 260 -16.65 3.03 -28.89
CA GLY A 260 -17.41 4.22 -29.29
C GLY A 260 -18.58 4.59 -28.38
N SER A 261 -18.82 3.85 -27.30
CA SER A 261 -19.89 4.13 -26.35
C SER A 261 -19.51 5.21 -25.34
N GLY A 262 -20.50 5.95 -24.86
CA GLY A 262 -20.34 6.75 -23.66
C GLY A 262 -20.56 5.94 -22.38
N ALA A 263 -19.77 6.27 -21.35
CA ALA A 263 -19.89 5.71 -20.01
C ALA A 263 -20.03 6.81 -18.96
N ILE A 264 -20.91 6.59 -17.99
CA ILE A 264 -20.96 7.35 -16.74
C ILE A 264 -20.29 6.48 -15.67
N VAL A 265 -19.18 6.97 -15.12
CA VAL A 265 -18.42 6.32 -14.04
C VAL A 265 -18.76 7.04 -12.73
N ILE A 266 -19.31 6.30 -11.77
CA ILE A 266 -19.98 6.85 -10.60
C ILE A 266 -19.27 6.46 -9.31
N GLY A 267 -18.54 7.43 -8.74
CA GLY A 267 -18.02 7.37 -7.38
C GLY A 267 -19.09 7.61 -6.32
N ALA A 268 -18.71 7.43 -5.05
CA ALA A 268 -19.60 7.60 -3.90
C ALA A 268 -19.60 9.02 -3.32
N GLY A 269 -18.90 9.98 -3.93
CA GLY A 269 -18.70 11.32 -3.41
C GLY A 269 -19.98 12.17 -3.36
N PRO A 270 -20.04 13.18 -2.48
CA PRO A 270 -21.23 14.03 -2.28
C PRO A 270 -21.87 14.63 -3.55
N SER A 271 -21.11 14.92 -4.61
CA SER A 271 -21.68 15.53 -5.84
C SER A 271 -22.62 14.61 -6.63
N LEU A 272 -22.66 13.32 -6.30
CA LEU A 272 -23.64 12.39 -6.87
C LEU A 272 -25.09 12.82 -6.57
N ASP A 273 -25.35 13.41 -5.40
CA ASP A 273 -26.69 13.88 -5.00
C ASP A 273 -27.25 14.90 -6.02
N GLU A 274 -26.38 15.76 -6.56
CA GLU A 274 -26.73 16.82 -7.51
C GLU A 274 -26.92 16.29 -8.93
N SER A 275 -26.32 15.14 -9.24
CA SER A 275 -26.27 14.56 -10.58
C SER A 275 -27.38 13.54 -10.85
N ALA A 276 -28.14 13.12 -9.82
CA ALA A 276 -29.09 12.02 -9.92
C ALA A 276 -30.19 12.24 -10.98
N ASP A 277 -30.81 13.42 -11.02
CA ASP A 277 -31.84 13.73 -12.01
C ASP A 277 -31.27 13.83 -13.43
N TRP A 278 -30.06 14.37 -13.56
CA TRP A 278 -29.35 14.42 -14.83
C TRP A 278 -29.01 13.03 -15.37
N ILE A 279 -28.58 12.09 -14.50
CA ILE A 279 -28.32 10.69 -14.89
C ILE A 279 -29.60 10.05 -15.45
N LYS A 280 -30.75 10.21 -14.75
CA LYS A 280 -32.04 9.65 -15.20
C LYS A 280 -32.47 10.18 -16.57
N ALA A 281 -32.18 11.45 -16.83
CA ALA A 281 -32.56 12.12 -18.07
C ALA A 281 -31.74 11.69 -19.30
N GLN A 282 -30.60 11.01 -19.13
CA GLN A 282 -29.79 10.57 -20.27
C GLN A 282 -30.50 9.49 -21.09
N LYS A 283 -30.89 9.86 -22.33
CA LYS A 283 -31.56 9.01 -23.31
C LYS A 283 -31.04 9.32 -24.73
N PRO A 284 -30.72 8.31 -25.57
CA PRO A 284 -30.61 6.89 -25.23
C PRO A 284 -29.53 6.65 -24.15
N LYS A 285 -29.65 5.55 -23.39
CA LYS A 285 -28.85 5.37 -22.17
C LYS A 285 -27.35 5.16 -22.52
N PRO A 286 -26.43 5.88 -21.87
CA PRO A 286 -25.02 5.50 -21.82
C PRO A 286 -24.83 4.27 -20.91
N VAL A 287 -23.62 3.71 -20.91
CA VAL A 287 -23.23 2.65 -19.97
C VAL A 287 -23.06 3.27 -18.58
N ILE A 288 -23.67 2.70 -17.55
CA ILE A 288 -23.55 3.18 -16.17
C ILE A 288 -22.71 2.20 -15.35
N ILE A 289 -21.55 2.66 -14.89
CA ILE A 289 -20.62 1.91 -14.03
C ILE A 289 -20.60 2.61 -12.68
N CYS A 290 -20.85 1.90 -11.59
CA CYS A 290 -20.82 2.49 -10.26
C CYS A 290 -20.00 1.70 -9.25
N ALA A 291 -19.41 2.42 -8.28
CA ALA A 291 -18.84 1.84 -7.09
C ALA A 291 -19.93 1.13 -6.28
N TYR A 292 -19.62 -0.02 -5.69
CA TYR A 292 -20.54 -0.73 -4.79
C TYR A 292 -21.06 0.16 -3.65
N LYS A 293 -20.24 1.09 -3.15
CA LYS A 293 -20.63 2.03 -2.10
C LYS A 293 -21.64 3.09 -2.58
N ALA A 294 -21.71 3.37 -3.87
CA ALA A 294 -22.66 4.30 -4.49
C ALA A 294 -24.00 3.62 -4.86
N LEU A 295 -24.06 2.29 -4.89
CA LEU A 295 -25.20 1.52 -5.36
C LEU A 295 -26.51 1.88 -4.64
N LYS A 296 -26.47 1.98 -3.30
CA LYS A 296 -27.65 2.34 -2.50
C LYS A 296 -28.13 3.77 -2.74
N ALA A 297 -27.21 4.71 -3.00
CA ALA A 297 -27.57 6.08 -3.37
C ALA A 297 -28.31 6.11 -4.71
N LEU A 298 -27.79 5.40 -5.73
CA LEU A 298 -28.45 5.27 -7.02
C LEU A 298 -29.84 4.65 -6.90
N ALA A 299 -29.98 3.59 -6.10
CA ALA A 299 -31.26 2.93 -5.87
C ALA A 299 -32.31 3.86 -5.24
N ARG A 300 -31.93 4.72 -4.29
CA ARG A 300 -32.82 5.74 -3.70
C ARG A 300 -33.36 6.72 -4.75
N HIS A 301 -32.55 7.01 -5.77
CA HIS A 301 -32.94 7.84 -6.91
C HIS A 301 -33.57 7.05 -8.06
N GLN A 302 -33.86 5.75 -7.88
CA GLN A 302 -34.43 4.87 -8.91
C GLN A 302 -33.54 4.73 -10.16
N ILE A 303 -32.22 4.77 -9.96
CA ILE A 303 -31.22 4.56 -11.00
C ILE A 303 -30.65 3.15 -10.83
N THR A 304 -30.77 2.34 -11.89
CA THR A 304 -30.13 1.02 -11.97
C THR A 304 -28.85 1.14 -12.81
N PRO A 305 -27.67 0.87 -12.23
CA PRO A 305 -26.42 0.81 -12.99
C PRO A 305 -26.33 -0.47 -13.83
N ASP A 306 -25.52 -0.45 -14.88
CA ASP A 306 -25.22 -1.65 -15.67
C ASP A 306 -24.17 -2.53 -14.97
N PHE A 307 -23.11 -1.90 -14.45
CA PHE A 307 -22.01 -2.58 -13.76
C PHE A 307 -21.81 -2.03 -12.35
N VAL A 308 -21.66 -2.92 -11.38
CA VAL A 308 -21.28 -2.57 -10.00
C VAL A 308 -19.87 -3.06 -9.71
N VAL A 309 -18.95 -2.15 -9.42
CA VAL A 309 -17.54 -2.48 -9.19
C VAL A 309 -17.25 -2.59 -7.69
N MET A 310 -16.62 -3.69 -7.30
CA MET A 310 -16.23 -3.99 -5.92
C MET A 310 -14.72 -4.16 -5.81
N LEU A 311 -14.13 -3.60 -4.74
CA LEU A 311 -12.69 -3.65 -4.47
C LEU A 311 -12.39 -4.00 -3.01
N ASP A 312 -13.06 -3.34 -2.08
CA ASP A 312 -12.71 -3.39 -0.65
C ASP A 312 -13.23 -4.66 0.03
N PRO A 313 -12.36 -5.49 0.65
CA PRO A 313 -12.77 -6.71 1.36
C PRO A 313 -13.66 -6.45 2.59
N ASN A 314 -13.66 -5.22 3.11
CA ASN A 314 -14.37 -4.89 4.33
C ASN A 314 -15.79 -4.37 4.10
N GLN A 315 -16.14 -3.97 2.88
CA GLN A 315 -17.49 -3.48 2.56
C GLN A 315 -18.55 -4.55 2.83
N LYS A 316 -19.56 -4.19 3.65
CA LYS A 316 -20.58 -5.12 4.15
C LYS A 316 -21.87 -5.09 3.32
N VAL A 317 -22.81 -5.96 3.68
CA VAL A 317 -24.12 -6.14 3.02
C VAL A 317 -25.06 -4.95 3.14
N ARG A 318 -24.80 -4.02 4.07
CA ARG A 318 -25.64 -2.82 4.29
C ARG A 318 -25.83 -1.94 3.04
N HIS A 319 -24.88 -2.01 2.10
CA HIS A 319 -24.93 -1.30 0.82
C HIS A 319 -25.86 -1.96 -0.21
N LEU A 320 -26.33 -3.19 0.05
CA LEU A 320 -27.36 -3.89 -0.73
C LEU A 320 -28.76 -3.76 -0.13
N GLU A 321 -28.89 -3.31 1.12
CA GLU A 321 -30.19 -3.23 1.80
C GLU A 321 -31.15 -2.29 1.06
N GLY A 322 -32.30 -2.85 0.64
CA GLY A 322 -33.32 -2.10 -0.11
C GLY A 322 -32.97 -1.83 -1.57
N VAL A 323 -31.88 -2.42 -2.10
CA VAL A 323 -31.49 -2.32 -3.50
C VAL A 323 -32.11 -3.46 -4.31
N ASP A 324 -32.79 -3.13 -5.40
CA ASP A 324 -33.20 -4.10 -6.41
C ASP A 324 -32.04 -4.38 -7.38
N LEU A 325 -31.58 -5.63 -7.41
CA LEU A 325 -30.48 -6.03 -8.30
C LEU A 325 -30.95 -6.36 -9.72
N ARG A 326 -32.27 -6.40 -9.96
CA ARG A 326 -32.83 -6.62 -11.30
C ARG A 326 -32.41 -5.48 -12.23
N GLY A 327 -31.93 -5.86 -13.41
CA GLY A 327 -31.43 -4.92 -14.42
C GLY A 327 -29.95 -4.58 -14.30
N ILE A 328 -29.27 -4.95 -13.21
CA ILE A 328 -27.81 -4.91 -13.16
C ILE A 328 -27.27 -6.04 -14.05
N SER A 329 -26.37 -5.69 -14.97
CA SER A 329 -25.82 -6.65 -15.93
C SER A 329 -24.79 -7.56 -15.26
N ALA A 330 -23.86 -6.99 -14.50
CA ALA A 330 -22.87 -7.75 -13.74
C ALA A 330 -22.32 -6.99 -12.53
N PHE A 331 -21.81 -7.76 -11.57
CA PHE A 331 -20.89 -7.27 -10.55
C PHE A 331 -19.45 -7.53 -11.02
N VAL A 332 -18.63 -6.50 -11.06
CA VAL A 332 -17.19 -6.59 -11.39
C VAL A 332 -16.42 -6.64 -10.08
N VAL A 333 -15.84 -7.79 -9.77
CA VAL A 333 -15.51 -8.16 -8.38
C VAL A 333 -14.03 -8.44 -8.21
N GLU A 334 -13.38 -7.67 -7.33
CA GLU A 334 -12.10 -8.10 -6.77
C GLU A 334 -12.36 -9.39 -5.99
N VAL A 335 -11.56 -10.40 -6.28
CA VAL A 335 -11.88 -11.78 -5.93
C VAL A 335 -11.92 -12.09 -4.43
N SER A 336 -11.39 -11.17 -3.62
CA SER A 336 -11.28 -11.27 -2.17
C SER A 336 -12.23 -10.32 -1.42
N VAL A 337 -13.28 -9.82 -2.07
CA VAL A 337 -14.35 -9.05 -1.43
C VAL A 337 -15.09 -9.85 -0.34
N CYS A 338 -15.86 -9.15 0.50
CA CYS A 338 -16.61 -9.77 1.59
C CYS A 338 -17.55 -10.91 1.09
N PRO A 339 -17.38 -12.16 1.56
CA PRO A 339 -18.17 -13.31 1.09
C PRO A 339 -19.66 -13.20 1.40
N GLU A 340 -20.01 -12.53 2.49
CA GLU A 340 -21.42 -12.30 2.82
C GLU A 340 -22.12 -11.48 1.75
N VAL A 341 -21.45 -10.46 1.20
CA VAL A 341 -21.97 -9.66 0.09
C VAL A 341 -22.12 -10.51 -1.15
N LEU A 342 -21.06 -11.23 -1.54
CA LEU A 342 -21.06 -12.02 -2.77
C LEU A 342 -22.08 -13.17 -2.73
N SER A 343 -22.40 -13.69 -1.54
CA SER A 343 -23.45 -14.70 -1.36
C SER A 343 -24.88 -14.18 -1.59
N ARG A 344 -25.08 -12.86 -1.54
CA ARG A 344 -26.38 -12.18 -1.79
C ARG A 344 -26.51 -11.64 -3.22
N VAL A 345 -25.45 -11.71 -4.02
CA VAL A 345 -25.48 -11.33 -5.43
C VAL A 345 -26.07 -12.49 -6.23
N ASP A 346 -27.15 -12.22 -6.97
CA ASP A 346 -27.84 -13.16 -7.86
C ASP A 346 -27.56 -12.88 -9.35
N ARG A 347 -26.52 -12.07 -9.62
CA ARG A 347 -26.14 -11.56 -10.94
C ARG A 347 -24.84 -12.19 -11.43
N PRO A 348 -24.55 -12.13 -12.75
CA PRO A 348 -23.22 -12.49 -13.26
C PRO A 348 -22.09 -11.78 -12.51
N ILE A 349 -21.02 -12.53 -12.22
CA ILE A 349 -19.81 -12.00 -11.59
C ILE A 349 -18.69 -11.96 -12.64
N LEU A 350 -18.07 -10.80 -12.83
CA LEU A 350 -16.87 -10.60 -13.64
C LEU A 350 -15.68 -10.41 -12.70
N PRO A 351 -14.91 -11.47 -12.38
CA PRO A 351 -13.83 -11.36 -11.41
C PRO A 351 -12.60 -10.67 -12.00
N TYR A 352 -11.90 -9.91 -11.16
CA TYR A 352 -10.58 -9.33 -11.43
C TYR A 352 -9.67 -9.45 -10.21
N SER A 353 -8.36 -9.29 -10.40
CA SER A 353 -7.39 -9.14 -9.30
C SER A 353 -6.84 -7.72 -9.28
N ALA A 354 -6.79 -7.08 -8.11
CA ALA A 354 -6.30 -5.71 -7.99
C ALA A 354 -4.76 -5.59 -8.06
N GLY A 355 -4.04 -6.71 -7.95
CA GLY A 355 -2.58 -6.76 -8.03
C GLY A 355 -2.04 -8.14 -7.65
N ASP A 356 -0.73 -8.23 -7.47
CA ASP A 356 0.01 -9.48 -7.23
C ASP A 356 -0.45 -10.23 -5.96
N GLY A 357 -0.88 -9.48 -4.94
CA GLY A 357 -1.33 -10.05 -3.66
C GLY A 357 -2.54 -10.98 -3.82
N THR A 358 -3.50 -10.64 -4.68
CA THR A 358 -4.71 -11.45 -4.89
C THR A 358 -4.64 -12.31 -6.17
N SER A 359 -3.85 -11.90 -7.17
CA SER A 359 -3.68 -12.69 -8.40
C SER A 359 -3.02 -14.05 -8.13
N ILE A 360 -2.09 -14.11 -7.17
CA ILE A 360 -1.43 -15.37 -6.77
C ILE A 360 -2.41 -16.42 -6.22
N LEU A 361 -3.54 -15.97 -5.64
CA LEU A 361 -4.59 -16.84 -5.11
C LEU A 361 -5.32 -17.59 -6.24
N PHE A 362 -5.46 -16.96 -7.41
CA PHE A 362 -6.06 -17.60 -8.60
C PHE A 362 -5.20 -18.69 -9.21
N GLY A 363 -3.92 -18.79 -8.84
CA GLY A 363 -3.02 -19.83 -9.31
C GLY A 363 -3.55 -21.26 -9.07
N ILE A 364 -4.53 -21.45 -8.17
CA ILE A 364 -5.23 -22.73 -8.02
C ILE A 364 -5.91 -23.18 -9.33
N PHE A 365 -6.39 -22.27 -10.16
CA PHE A 365 -7.14 -22.59 -11.39
C PHE A 365 -6.25 -22.76 -12.64
N GLY A 366 -4.93 -22.67 -12.50
CA GLY A 366 -3.98 -22.81 -13.60
C GLY A 366 -3.93 -21.58 -14.50
N LYS A 367 -3.77 -21.77 -15.83
CA LYS A 367 -3.52 -20.69 -16.80
C LYS A 367 -4.71 -19.75 -17.06
N ARG A 368 -5.89 -19.99 -16.48
CA ARG A 368 -7.02 -19.04 -16.54
C ARG A 368 -7.01 -18.22 -15.26
N SER A 369 -6.47 -17.01 -15.36
CA SER A 369 -6.53 -16.00 -14.31
C SER A 369 -7.45 -14.87 -14.77
N PRO A 370 -8.25 -14.30 -13.87
CA PRO A 370 -8.97 -13.08 -14.16
C PRO A 370 -7.97 -11.97 -14.50
N PRO A 371 -8.39 -10.93 -15.25
CA PRO A 371 -7.51 -9.83 -15.56
C PRO A 371 -6.99 -9.17 -14.27
N ILE A 372 -5.72 -8.76 -14.31
CA ILE A 372 -5.17 -7.90 -13.27
C ILE A 372 -5.54 -6.46 -13.66
N ILE A 373 -6.31 -5.80 -12.82
CA ILE A 373 -6.73 -4.41 -13.00
C ILE A 373 -5.98 -3.55 -11.98
N PRO A 374 -5.01 -2.73 -12.42
CA PRO A 374 -4.36 -1.77 -11.53
C PRO A 374 -5.38 -0.78 -10.99
N THR A 375 -5.60 -0.79 -9.67
CA THR A 375 -6.66 0.02 -9.03
C THR A 375 -6.15 1.27 -8.33
N GLY A 376 -4.84 1.55 -8.29
CA GLY A 376 -4.31 2.78 -7.65
C GLY A 376 -4.75 3.03 -6.20
N GLY A 377 -5.38 2.05 -5.53
CA GLY A 377 -5.99 2.16 -4.20
C GLY A 377 -7.47 2.53 -4.16
N SER A 378 -8.12 2.89 -5.28
CA SER A 378 -9.54 3.30 -5.32
C SER A 378 -10.39 2.43 -6.24
N VAL A 379 -11.65 2.20 -5.85
CA VAL A 379 -12.61 1.49 -6.71
C VAL A 379 -12.92 2.29 -7.98
N LEU A 380 -12.89 3.63 -7.92
CA LEU A 380 -13.10 4.50 -9.08
C LEU A 380 -12.05 4.27 -10.17
N HIS A 381 -10.82 3.94 -9.77
CA HIS A 381 -9.76 3.60 -10.71
C HIS A 381 -10.08 2.27 -11.42
N ALA A 382 -10.65 1.29 -10.71
CA ALA A 382 -11.12 0.04 -11.33
C ALA A 382 -12.32 0.27 -12.28
N GLU A 383 -13.22 1.20 -11.95
CA GLU A 383 -14.33 1.60 -12.83
C GLU A 383 -13.83 2.26 -14.12
N LEU A 384 -12.85 3.16 -14.02
CA LEU A 384 -12.19 3.78 -15.17
C LEU A 384 -11.47 2.76 -16.05
N GLN A 385 -10.74 1.83 -15.44
CA GLN A 385 -10.09 0.73 -16.14
C GLN A 385 -11.11 -0.18 -16.82
N LEU A 386 -12.25 -0.44 -16.19
CA LEU A 386 -13.35 -1.18 -16.80
C LEU A 386 -13.91 -0.44 -18.02
N ALA A 387 -14.15 0.86 -17.92
CA ALA A 387 -14.60 1.67 -19.07
C ALA A 387 -13.60 1.59 -20.23
N LYS A 388 -12.30 1.69 -19.95
CA LYS A 388 -11.22 1.51 -20.92
C LYS A 388 -11.22 0.11 -21.52
N PHE A 389 -11.33 -0.92 -20.68
CA PHE A 389 -11.35 -2.32 -21.09
C PHE A 389 -12.52 -2.63 -22.01
N LEU A 390 -13.70 -2.09 -21.72
CA LEU A 390 -14.90 -2.20 -22.55
C LEU A 390 -14.80 -1.40 -23.86
N GLY A 391 -13.84 -0.47 -23.97
CA GLY A 391 -13.59 0.33 -25.17
C GLY A 391 -14.37 1.66 -25.23
N CYS A 392 -15.01 2.08 -24.14
CA CYS A 392 -15.73 3.35 -24.08
C CYS A 392 -14.75 4.52 -24.27
N ASP A 393 -15.03 5.47 -25.16
CA ASP A 393 -14.13 6.59 -25.48
C ASP A 393 -14.70 7.97 -25.08
N HIS A 394 -15.93 8.00 -24.56
CA HIS A 394 -16.55 9.18 -23.97
C HIS A 394 -16.92 8.88 -22.50
N VAL A 395 -16.13 9.32 -21.55
CA VAL A 395 -16.32 8.99 -20.12
C VAL A 395 -16.76 10.23 -19.35
N THR A 396 -17.83 10.13 -18.58
CA THR A 396 -18.27 11.20 -17.66
C THR A 396 -18.13 10.72 -16.23
N LEU A 397 -17.38 11.48 -15.42
CA LEU A 397 -17.18 11.24 -14.00
C LEU A 397 -18.28 11.91 -13.18
N VAL A 398 -18.93 11.15 -12.31
CA VAL A 398 -19.94 11.61 -11.35
C VAL A 398 -19.57 11.13 -9.95
N GLY A 399 -19.74 11.97 -8.92
CA GLY A 399 -19.39 11.58 -7.54
C GLY A 399 -17.89 11.31 -7.35
N ALA A 400 -17.05 11.75 -8.28
CA ALA A 400 -15.59 11.62 -8.25
C ALA A 400 -14.96 12.88 -7.64
N ASP A 401 -15.33 13.18 -6.39
CA ASP A 401 -15.01 14.47 -5.79
C ASP A 401 -13.55 14.64 -5.37
N PHE A 402 -12.85 13.56 -5.00
CA PHE A 402 -11.46 13.61 -4.52
C PHE A 402 -11.17 14.64 -3.42
N GLY A 403 -12.18 14.90 -2.58
CA GLY A 403 -12.06 15.75 -1.40
C GLY A 403 -13.34 15.69 -0.59
N PHE A 404 -13.53 16.67 0.29
CA PHE A 404 -14.65 16.78 1.20
C PHE A 404 -15.51 18.00 0.88
N PRO A 405 -16.15 18.06 -0.30
CA PRO A 405 -17.04 19.17 -0.61
C PRO A 405 -18.13 19.26 0.46
N ARG A 406 -18.34 20.46 1.00
CA ARG A 406 -19.30 20.74 2.08
C ARG A 406 -19.04 19.89 3.34
N ASN A 407 -17.78 19.51 3.60
CA ASN A 407 -17.35 18.69 4.74
C ASN A 407 -18.05 17.32 4.81
N ARG A 408 -18.37 16.73 3.66
CA ARG A 408 -19.01 15.41 3.57
C ARG A 408 -18.06 14.39 2.95
N LEU A 409 -18.16 13.13 3.40
CA LEU A 409 -17.45 12.00 2.79
C LEU A 409 -18.14 11.49 1.53
N TYR A 410 -19.47 11.40 1.58
CA TYR A 410 -20.25 10.62 0.64
C TYR A 410 -21.62 11.25 0.37
N ALA A 411 -22.20 10.87 -0.77
CA ALA A 411 -23.59 11.13 -1.15
C ALA A 411 -24.59 10.52 -0.16
N ASP A 412 -25.84 10.99 -0.16
CA ASP A 412 -26.87 10.37 0.68
C ASP A 412 -27.14 8.93 0.24
N GLY A 413 -27.27 8.01 1.20
CA GLY A 413 -27.32 6.57 0.96
C GLY A 413 -25.98 5.91 0.63
N SER A 414 -24.92 6.67 0.33
CA SER A 414 -23.56 6.15 0.15
C SER A 414 -22.84 6.14 1.50
N GLY A 415 -22.50 4.95 2.01
CA GLY A 415 -21.76 4.87 3.29
C GLY A 415 -22.55 5.36 4.51
N THR A 416 -23.89 5.29 4.51
CA THR A 416 -24.76 5.71 5.64
C THR A 416 -24.18 5.27 7.00
N GLY A 417 -23.97 6.22 7.91
CA GLY A 417 -23.39 6.01 9.24
C GLY A 417 -21.87 6.18 9.31
N ASP A 418 -21.16 6.29 8.18
CA ASP A 418 -19.77 6.76 8.16
C ASP A 418 -19.73 8.26 8.55
N THR A 419 -18.79 8.65 9.40
CA THR A 419 -18.68 10.03 9.90
C THR A 419 -17.33 10.67 9.55
N LEU A 420 -17.35 12.00 9.40
CA LEU A 420 -16.20 12.86 9.17
C LEU A 420 -16.28 14.06 10.08
N SER A 421 -15.15 14.39 10.69
CA SER A 421 -14.94 15.63 11.43
C SER A 421 -13.65 16.24 10.92
N LEU A 422 -13.66 17.55 10.66
CA LEU A 422 -12.48 18.31 10.33
C LEU A 422 -12.10 19.13 11.57
N SER A 423 -10.80 19.32 11.82
CA SER A 423 -10.36 20.19 12.90
C SER A 423 -10.76 21.65 12.61
N GLU A 424 -10.93 22.45 13.67
CA GLU A 424 -11.31 23.87 13.55
C GLU A 424 -10.34 24.67 12.67
N ASP A 425 -9.05 24.34 12.75
CA ASP A 425 -7.99 24.95 11.94
C ASP A 425 -7.90 24.38 10.50
N GLN A 426 -8.73 23.40 10.16
CA GLN A 426 -8.80 22.71 8.87
C GLN A 426 -7.44 22.13 8.41
N LYS A 427 -6.58 21.75 9.35
CA LYS A 427 -5.31 21.06 9.07
C LYS A 427 -5.44 19.55 9.12
N SER A 428 -6.45 19.02 9.79
CA SER A 428 -6.62 17.59 10.00
C SER A 428 -8.08 17.14 9.89
N PHE A 429 -8.26 15.85 9.66
CA PHE A 429 -9.58 15.21 9.64
C PHE A 429 -9.56 13.94 10.47
N THR A 430 -10.71 13.57 11.03
CA THR A 430 -10.99 12.25 11.57
C THR A 430 -12.19 11.65 10.84
N ARG A 431 -11.97 10.49 10.23
CA ARG A 431 -12.98 9.70 9.53
C ARG A 431 -13.22 8.40 10.30
N LYS A 432 -14.49 8.07 10.54
CA LYS A 432 -14.91 6.82 11.18
C LYS A 432 -15.92 6.10 10.28
N PRO A 433 -15.45 5.18 9.41
CA PRO A 433 -16.34 4.35 8.61
C PRO A 433 -16.98 3.26 9.49
N LEU A 434 -18.19 2.80 9.15
CA LEU A 434 -18.80 1.64 9.83
C LEU A 434 -18.13 0.31 9.46
N ASP A 435 -17.63 0.22 8.24
CA ASP A 435 -17.02 -1.00 7.70
C ASP A 435 -15.50 -1.06 7.91
N GLY A 436 -14.93 -0.18 8.73
CA GLY A 436 -13.48 -0.13 8.88
C GLY A 436 -13.04 0.62 10.14
N GLU A 437 -11.73 0.83 10.24
CA GLU A 437 -11.15 1.51 11.39
C GLU A 437 -11.23 3.03 11.26
N MET A 438 -11.28 3.69 12.41
CA MET A 438 -11.13 5.13 12.51
C MET A 438 -9.75 5.55 11.99
N ARG A 439 -9.70 6.63 11.23
CA ARG A 439 -8.48 7.18 10.67
C ARG A 439 -8.44 8.68 10.90
N THR A 440 -7.27 9.18 11.27
CA THR A 440 -6.97 10.61 11.33
C THR A 440 -5.84 10.92 10.36
N GLY A 441 -5.87 12.07 9.72
CA GLY A 441 -4.83 12.48 8.79
C GLY A 441 -4.83 13.97 8.52
N MET A 442 -3.85 14.39 7.74
CA MET A 442 -3.72 15.78 7.32
C MET A 442 -4.66 16.11 6.16
N LEU A 443 -5.13 17.35 6.16
CA LEU A 443 -5.84 17.95 5.05
C LEU A 443 -4.88 18.72 4.16
N VAL A 444 -5.12 18.66 2.86
CA VAL A 444 -4.51 19.51 1.85
C VAL A 444 -5.58 20.30 1.15
N LYS A 445 -5.21 21.49 0.69
CA LYS A 445 -6.08 22.38 -0.05
C LYS A 445 -5.99 22.05 -1.54
N VAL A 446 -7.13 21.92 -2.20
CA VAL A 446 -7.22 21.60 -3.63
C VAL A 446 -8.27 22.50 -4.29
N VAL A 447 -8.06 22.79 -5.57
CA VAL A 447 -8.96 23.65 -6.35
C VAL A 447 -10.09 22.79 -6.93
N ALA A 448 -11.33 23.21 -6.72
CA ALA A 448 -12.53 22.59 -7.28
C ALA A 448 -12.78 23.02 -8.73
N ASN A 449 -13.68 22.33 -9.43
CA ASN A 449 -13.98 22.63 -10.84
C ASN A 449 -14.62 24.02 -11.06
N ASP A 450 -15.36 24.54 -10.08
CA ASP A 450 -15.92 25.90 -10.10
C ASP A 450 -14.88 26.99 -9.75
N GLY A 451 -13.63 26.61 -9.50
CA GLY A 451 -12.53 27.50 -9.13
C GLY A 451 -12.48 27.83 -7.63
N THR A 452 -13.40 27.32 -6.82
CA THR A 452 -13.35 27.47 -5.36
C THR A 452 -12.32 26.53 -4.74
N ASP A 453 -11.96 26.79 -3.49
CA ASP A 453 -11.10 25.92 -2.72
C ASP A 453 -11.91 24.88 -1.94
N MET A 454 -11.36 23.67 -1.85
CA MET A 454 -11.86 22.64 -0.94
C MET A 454 -10.71 21.88 -0.27
N TYR A 455 -11.05 21.06 0.72
CA TYR A 455 -10.07 20.24 1.44
C TYR A 455 -10.17 18.78 1.02
N ALA A 456 -9.02 18.13 0.89
CA ALA A 456 -8.90 16.71 0.62
C ALA A 456 -7.92 16.08 1.62
N SER A 457 -8.03 14.77 1.84
CA SER A 457 -6.93 14.04 2.46
C SER A 457 -5.79 13.84 1.45
N LEU A 458 -4.57 13.63 1.94
CA LEU A 458 -3.44 13.23 1.09
C LEU A 458 -3.74 11.98 0.24
N GLU A 459 -4.55 11.05 0.76
CA GLU A 459 -4.98 9.84 0.06
C GLU A 459 -5.90 10.16 -1.14
N LEU A 460 -6.91 11.01 -0.93
CA LEU A 460 -7.84 11.40 -1.99
C LEU A 460 -7.14 12.23 -3.08
N ASP A 461 -6.21 13.10 -2.70
CA ASP A 461 -5.41 13.85 -3.66
C ASP A 461 -4.47 12.93 -4.46
N ALA A 462 -3.85 11.94 -3.82
CA ALA A 462 -3.07 10.92 -4.53
C ALA A 462 -3.93 10.12 -5.52
N TYR A 463 -5.19 9.82 -5.18
CA TYR A 463 -6.11 9.17 -6.12
C TYR A 463 -6.49 10.07 -7.30
N ARG A 464 -6.62 11.38 -7.08
CA ARG A 464 -6.84 12.37 -8.14
C ARG A 464 -5.67 12.37 -9.13
N LEU A 465 -4.44 12.50 -8.63
CA LEU A 465 -3.22 12.47 -9.45
C LEU A 465 -3.07 11.15 -10.22
N TRP A 466 -3.50 10.03 -9.64
CA TRP A 466 -3.56 8.76 -10.37
C TRP A 466 -4.52 8.82 -11.56
N VAL A 467 -5.71 9.42 -11.39
CA VAL A 467 -6.67 9.57 -12.49
C VAL A 467 -6.11 10.46 -13.60
N GLU A 468 -5.46 11.57 -13.26
CA GLU A 468 -4.83 12.46 -14.25
C GLU A 468 -3.78 11.74 -15.08
N GLN A 469 -2.92 10.96 -14.42
CA GLN A 469 -1.93 10.14 -15.11
C GLN A 469 -2.59 9.06 -15.99
N PHE A 470 -3.62 8.39 -15.47
CA PHE A 470 -4.36 7.37 -16.23
C PHE A 470 -5.03 7.94 -17.48
N ILE A 471 -5.69 9.10 -17.38
CA ILE A 471 -6.32 9.77 -18.52
C ILE A 471 -5.26 10.15 -19.56
N ARG A 472 -4.12 10.71 -19.11
CA ARG A 472 -3.01 11.09 -19.98
C ARG A 472 -2.46 9.89 -20.77
N ASP A 473 -2.26 8.75 -20.11
CA ASP A 473 -1.76 7.54 -20.77
C ASP A 473 -2.81 6.92 -21.70
N TRP A 474 -4.08 6.91 -21.27
CA TRP A 474 -5.18 6.44 -22.11
C TRP A 474 -5.32 7.29 -23.38
N HIS A 475 -5.22 8.62 -23.27
CA HIS A 475 -5.29 9.53 -24.41
C HIS A 475 -4.16 9.33 -25.43
N ARG A 476 -2.98 8.84 -25.01
CA ARG A 476 -1.89 8.49 -25.92
C ARG A 476 -2.17 7.23 -26.73
N GLU A 477 -2.99 6.32 -26.20
CA GLU A 477 -3.36 5.07 -26.87
C GLU A 477 -4.52 5.29 -27.85
N VAL A 478 -5.56 6.02 -27.41
CA VAL A 478 -6.76 6.33 -28.18
C VAL A 478 -7.28 7.72 -27.81
N PRO A 479 -7.95 8.45 -28.71
CA PRO A 479 -8.46 9.80 -28.43
C PRO A 479 -9.70 9.78 -27.52
N VAL A 480 -9.51 9.42 -26.24
CA VAL A 480 -10.56 9.42 -25.21
C VAL A 480 -10.90 10.86 -24.81
N ARG A 481 -12.20 11.11 -24.58
CA ARG A 481 -12.72 12.34 -23.97
C ARG A 481 -13.26 12.02 -22.59
N VAL A 482 -12.72 12.68 -21.57
CA VAL A 482 -13.15 12.52 -20.18
C VAL A 482 -13.77 13.83 -19.71
N PHE A 483 -14.93 13.75 -19.09
CA PHE A 483 -15.68 14.89 -18.56
C PHE A 483 -15.86 14.75 -17.06
N ASN A 484 -15.84 15.85 -16.34
CA ASN A 484 -16.16 15.93 -14.93
C ASN A 484 -17.39 16.84 -14.74
N VAL A 485 -18.42 16.37 -14.04
CA VAL A 485 -19.62 17.19 -13.78
C VAL A 485 -19.73 17.64 -12.32
N ALA A 486 -18.77 17.27 -11.46
CA ALA A 486 -18.76 17.63 -10.06
C ALA A 486 -18.27 19.07 -9.86
N SER A 487 -19.18 20.05 -9.92
CA SER A 487 -18.84 21.48 -9.80
C SER A 487 -17.99 21.81 -8.56
N LYS A 488 -18.31 21.23 -7.40
CA LYS A 488 -17.55 21.41 -6.15
C LYS A 488 -16.56 20.29 -5.85
N GLY A 489 -16.40 19.32 -6.76
CA GLY A 489 -15.36 18.30 -6.66
C GLY A 489 -14.02 18.83 -7.17
N ALA A 490 -12.93 18.13 -6.87
CA ALA A 490 -11.59 18.49 -7.29
C ALA A 490 -11.51 18.63 -8.81
N ARG A 491 -10.74 19.61 -9.27
CA ARG A 491 -10.32 19.69 -10.66
C ARG A 491 -9.38 18.53 -10.99
N ILE A 492 -9.64 17.86 -12.11
CA ILE A 492 -8.86 16.71 -12.58
C ILE A 492 -8.26 17.07 -13.94
N GLU A 493 -6.94 17.16 -14.03
CA GLU A 493 -6.25 17.35 -15.31
C GLU A 493 -6.60 16.23 -16.30
N GLY A 494 -6.94 16.60 -17.53
CA GLY A 494 -7.39 15.67 -18.57
C GLY A 494 -8.90 15.36 -18.56
N ALA A 495 -9.63 15.72 -17.49
CA ALA A 495 -11.09 15.67 -17.47
C ALA A 495 -11.68 17.08 -17.61
N GLU A 496 -12.38 17.34 -18.71
CA GLU A 496 -13.03 18.63 -18.98
C GLU A 496 -14.21 18.84 -18.03
N PHE A 497 -14.22 19.93 -17.27
CA PHE A 497 -15.40 20.28 -16.48
C PHE A 497 -16.54 20.76 -17.39
N VAL A 498 -17.72 20.14 -17.26
CA VAL A 498 -18.92 20.54 -18.00
C VAL A 498 -20.11 20.62 -17.03
N PRO A 499 -20.85 21.75 -17.00
CA PRO A 499 -22.10 21.85 -16.26
C PRO A 499 -23.13 20.80 -16.70
N LEU A 500 -23.93 20.28 -15.76
CA LEU A 500 -24.91 19.22 -16.01
C LEU A 500 -25.91 19.56 -17.12
N ASP A 501 -26.41 20.79 -17.16
CA ASP A 501 -27.39 21.26 -18.15
C ASP A 501 -26.83 21.28 -19.58
N ALA A 502 -25.55 21.63 -19.72
CA ALA A 502 -24.80 21.69 -20.98
C ALA A 502 -24.27 20.32 -21.46
N HIS A 503 -24.26 19.30 -20.61
CA HIS A 503 -23.69 17.99 -20.96
C HIS A 503 -24.74 16.99 -21.42
N ARG A 504 -24.41 16.24 -22.48
CA ARG A 504 -25.16 15.06 -22.96
C ARG A 504 -24.18 13.93 -23.22
N VAL A 505 -24.44 12.77 -22.65
CA VAL A 505 -23.54 11.62 -22.76
C VAL A 505 -23.82 10.84 -24.03
N THR A 506 -22.76 10.43 -24.73
CA THR A 506 -22.85 9.50 -25.86
C THR A 506 -23.57 8.21 -25.43
N PRO A 507 -24.56 7.72 -26.19
CA PRO A 507 -25.26 6.47 -25.86
C PRO A 507 -24.34 5.24 -25.88
N ALA A 508 -24.79 4.15 -25.25
CA ALA A 508 -24.16 2.84 -25.42
C ALA A 508 -24.42 2.30 -26.83
N SER A 509 -23.40 1.75 -27.47
CA SER A 509 -23.52 1.13 -28.80
C SER A 509 -24.34 -0.17 -28.76
N THR A 510 -24.30 -0.89 -27.64
CA THR A 510 -25.04 -2.13 -27.38
C THR A 510 -25.50 -2.17 -25.92
N GLY A 511 -26.59 -2.87 -25.64
CA GLY A 511 -27.08 -3.09 -24.27
C GLY A 511 -26.13 -3.96 -23.43
N PRO A 512 -25.62 -3.48 -22.27
CA PRO A 512 -24.69 -4.24 -21.42
C PRO A 512 -25.21 -5.60 -20.92
N GLN A 513 -26.52 -5.73 -20.76
CA GLN A 513 -27.14 -6.97 -20.29
C GLN A 513 -26.96 -8.10 -21.33
N SER A 514 -27.27 -7.82 -22.60
CA SER A 514 -27.11 -8.79 -23.68
C SER A 514 -25.64 -9.19 -23.87
N LEU A 515 -24.72 -8.24 -23.73
CA LEU A 515 -23.29 -8.52 -23.76
C LEU A 515 -22.90 -9.50 -22.67
N THR A 516 -23.29 -9.23 -21.42
CA THR A 516 -22.92 -10.07 -20.27
C THR A 516 -23.53 -11.48 -20.37
N GLU A 517 -24.76 -11.59 -20.86
CA GLU A 517 -25.43 -12.89 -21.07
C GLU A 517 -24.73 -13.74 -22.15
N SER A 518 -24.07 -13.10 -23.12
CA SER A 518 -23.29 -13.80 -24.17
C SER A 518 -21.91 -14.29 -23.70
N VAL A 519 -21.42 -13.81 -22.55
CA VAL A 519 -20.10 -14.17 -22.03
C VAL A 519 -20.10 -15.60 -21.51
N THR A 520 -19.05 -16.34 -21.86
CA THR A 520 -18.90 -17.73 -21.42
C THR A 520 -18.72 -17.83 -19.90
N PRO A 521 -19.23 -18.89 -19.26
CA PRO A 521 -18.92 -19.18 -17.86
C PRO A 521 -17.40 -19.26 -17.65
N LEU A 522 -16.91 -18.71 -16.53
CA LEU A 522 -15.51 -18.83 -16.14
C LEU A 522 -15.10 -20.30 -15.96
N PHE A 523 -16.03 -21.13 -15.47
CA PHE A 523 -15.90 -22.57 -15.31
C PHE A 523 -17.06 -23.31 -15.98
N ASP A 524 -16.75 -24.27 -16.86
CA ASP A 524 -17.75 -25.16 -17.44
C ASP A 524 -18.09 -26.36 -16.51
N GLN A 525 -19.28 -26.95 -16.68
CA GLN A 525 -19.76 -28.02 -15.77
C GLN A 525 -18.91 -29.30 -15.77
N ALA A 526 -18.37 -29.69 -16.93
CA ALA A 526 -17.51 -30.88 -17.02
C ALA A 526 -16.21 -30.68 -16.21
N ARG A 527 -15.66 -29.47 -16.28
CA ARG A 527 -14.44 -29.05 -15.60
C ARG A 527 -14.64 -28.85 -14.10
N ILE A 528 -15.83 -28.40 -13.67
CA ILE A 528 -16.23 -28.37 -12.26
C ILE A 528 -16.14 -29.79 -11.68
N ARG A 529 -16.83 -30.78 -12.26
CA ARG A 529 -16.89 -32.15 -11.71
C ARG A 529 -15.55 -32.90 -11.79
N GLY A 530 -14.72 -32.62 -12.79
CA GLY A 530 -13.40 -33.25 -12.97
C GLY A 530 -12.24 -32.46 -12.38
N SER A 531 -11.70 -31.53 -13.18
CA SER A 531 -10.43 -30.82 -12.92
C SER A 531 -10.44 -30.00 -11.64
N LEU A 532 -11.54 -29.29 -11.33
CA LEU A 532 -11.60 -28.44 -10.14
C LEU A 532 -11.59 -29.27 -8.85
N SER A 533 -12.35 -30.36 -8.79
CA SER A 533 -12.34 -31.28 -7.64
C SER A 533 -10.93 -31.81 -7.35
N GLU A 534 -10.20 -32.19 -8.41
CA GLU A 534 -8.83 -32.68 -8.27
C GLU A 534 -7.87 -31.58 -7.81
N THR A 535 -8.00 -30.38 -8.36
CA THR A 535 -7.24 -29.19 -7.95
C THR A 535 -7.43 -28.88 -6.47
N LEU A 536 -8.67 -28.80 -5.99
CA LEU A 536 -8.98 -28.52 -4.59
C LEU A 536 -8.43 -29.63 -3.68
N ARG A 537 -8.54 -30.91 -4.10
CA ARG A 537 -7.92 -32.05 -3.38
C ARG A 537 -6.40 -31.95 -3.31
N LYS A 538 -5.73 -31.66 -4.42
CA LYS A 538 -4.27 -31.43 -4.47
C LYS A 538 -3.88 -30.28 -3.55
N LYS A 539 -4.68 -29.22 -3.50
CA LYS A 539 -4.43 -28.06 -2.65
C LYS A 539 -4.52 -28.40 -1.17
N MET A 540 -5.60 -29.07 -0.74
CA MET A 540 -5.76 -29.56 0.63
C MET A 540 -4.61 -30.50 1.01
N LYS A 541 -4.15 -31.36 0.10
CA LYS A 541 -3.00 -32.24 0.34
C LYS A 541 -1.72 -31.44 0.60
N LYS A 542 -1.44 -30.39 -0.19
CA LYS A 542 -0.27 -29.51 0.02
C LYS A 542 -0.32 -28.82 1.39
N LEU A 543 -1.48 -28.26 1.77
CA LEU A 543 -1.67 -27.61 3.07
C LEU A 543 -1.49 -28.58 4.23
N ARG A 544 -2.05 -29.80 4.15
CA ARG A 544 -1.84 -30.85 5.16
C ARG A 544 -0.38 -31.30 5.23
N SER A 545 0.34 -31.37 4.10
CA SER A 545 1.77 -31.66 4.09
C SER A 545 2.58 -30.56 4.77
N LEU A 546 2.26 -29.29 4.52
CA LEU A 546 2.88 -28.15 5.21
C LEU A 546 2.63 -28.20 6.72
N GLN A 547 1.39 -28.44 7.15
CA GLN A 547 1.05 -28.62 8.56
C GLN A 547 1.90 -29.72 9.21
N LYS A 548 1.98 -30.90 8.57
CA LYS A 548 2.81 -32.02 9.07
C LYS A 548 4.29 -31.66 9.15
N ALA A 549 4.82 -30.91 8.18
CA ALA A 549 6.19 -30.44 8.21
C ALA A 549 6.43 -29.46 9.38
N CYS A 550 5.49 -28.55 9.63
CA CYS A 550 5.55 -27.64 10.78
C CYS A 550 5.56 -28.41 12.11
N THR A 551 4.71 -29.42 12.26
CA THR A 551 4.68 -30.26 13.48
C THR A 551 6.01 -30.98 13.69
N ARG A 552 6.56 -31.60 12.64
CA ARG A 552 7.87 -32.29 12.71
C ARG A 552 9.00 -31.34 13.09
N ALA A 553 9.07 -30.17 12.45
CA ALA A 553 10.09 -29.17 12.76
C ALA A 553 10.03 -28.73 14.23
N ILE A 554 8.82 -28.52 14.78
CA ILE A 554 8.66 -28.17 16.21
C ILE A 554 9.12 -29.33 17.12
N GLU A 555 8.81 -30.58 16.77
CA GLU A 555 9.23 -31.76 17.56
C GLU A 555 10.75 -31.98 17.53
N GLU A 556 11.39 -31.81 16.37
CA GLU A 556 12.84 -31.97 16.22
C GLU A 556 13.60 -30.93 17.03
N VAL A 557 13.15 -29.67 17.00
CA VAL A 557 13.79 -28.58 17.76
C VAL A 557 13.63 -28.75 19.26
N ARG A 558 12.50 -29.29 19.72
CA ARG A 558 12.31 -29.65 21.13
C ARG A 558 13.27 -30.75 21.59
N LYS A 559 13.67 -31.65 20.69
CA LYS A 559 14.58 -32.78 21.00
C LYS A 559 16.04 -32.38 20.90
N ASN A 560 16.40 -31.47 19.99
CA ASN A 560 17.78 -31.03 19.80
C ASN A 560 17.83 -29.51 19.48
N PRO A 561 17.85 -28.63 20.50
CA PRO A 561 17.77 -27.19 20.31
C PRO A 561 18.96 -26.56 19.56
N ALA A 562 20.11 -27.26 19.51
CA ALA A 562 21.40 -26.59 19.37
C ALA A 562 22.08 -26.64 17.98
N SER A 563 21.55 -27.27 16.91
CA SER A 563 22.40 -27.35 15.69
C SER A 563 21.80 -27.65 14.30
N ASP A 564 20.49 -27.76 14.08
CA ASP A 564 20.00 -28.06 12.72
C ASP A 564 18.78 -27.21 12.31
N LEU A 565 19.01 -26.32 11.34
CA LEU A 565 17.98 -25.47 10.72
C LEU A 565 17.38 -26.08 9.43
N SER A 566 17.83 -27.27 9.01
CA SER A 566 17.30 -27.99 7.84
C SER A 566 15.77 -28.24 7.90
N PRO A 567 15.15 -28.48 9.07
CA PRO A 567 13.70 -28.64 9.14
C PRO A 567 12.95 -27.36 8.76
N TYR A 568 13.53 -26.19 9.01
CA TYR A 568 12.96 -24.87 8.66
C TYR A 568 12.96 -24.64 7.15
N GLY A 569 14.05 -24.99 6.47
CA GLY A 569 14.14 -24.88 5.01
C GLY A 569 13.04 -25.70 4.31
N SER A 570 12.68 -26.86 4.87
CA SER A 570 11.57 -27.67 4.36
C SER A 570 10.20 -26.99 4.53
N VAL A 571 9.97 -26.32 5.67
CA VAL A 571 8.74 -25.56 5.95
C VAL A 571 8.62 -24.38 5.00
N VAL A 572 9.68 -23.59 4.82
CA VAL A 572 9.72 -22.45 3.89
C VAL A 572 9.40 -22.90 2.46
N LYS A 573 10.04 -23.98 2.01
CA LYS A 573 9.82 -24.55 0.66
C LYS A 573 8.38 -25.04 0.46
N LEU A 574 7.75 -25.63 1.47
CA LEU A 574 6.35 -26.07 1.38
C LEU A 574 5.37 -24.90 1.47
N ALA A 575 5.71 -23.88 2.26
CA ALA A 575 4.91 -22.68 2.42
C ALA A 575 4.91 -21.83 1.14
N SER A 576 6.04 -21.68 0.46
CA SER A 576 6.14 -21.00 -0.85
C SER A 576 5.32 -21.69 -1.94
N ALA A 577 5.08 -23.00 -1.82
CA ALA A 577 4.18 -23.75 -2.70
C ALA A 577 2.67 -23.58 -2.36
N CYS A 578 2.35 -22.84 -1.28
CA CYS A 578 1.00 -22.53 -0.82
C CYS A 578 0.77 -21.00 -0.79
N PRO A 579 0.35 -20.39 -1.93
CA PRO A 579 0.11 -18.95 -2.03
C PRO A 579 -0.69 -18.29 -0.91
N GLU A 580 -1.71 -18.94 -0.37
CA GLU A 580 -2.58 -18.41 0.69
C GLU A 580 -1.79 -18.29 2.00
N VAL A 581 -0.97 -19.29 2.31
CA VAL A 581 -0.08 -19.28 3.47
C VAL A 581 1.07 -18.30 3.26
N SER A 582 1.63 -18.28 2.04
CA SER A 582 2.66 -17.30 1.67
C SER A 582 2.14 -15.87 1.77
N LEU A 583 0.90 -15.60 1.36
CA LEU A 583 0.28 -14.28 1.47
C LEU A 583 0.03 -13.91 2.94
N LEU A 584 -0.54 -14.85 3.71
CA LEU A 584 -0.80 -14.70 5.14
C LEU A 584 0.46 -14.42 5.97
N LEU A 585 1.57 -15.06 5.59
CA LEU A 585 2.79 -15.13 6.36
C LEU A 585 3.99 -14.57 5.59
N ALA A 586 3.79 -13.73 4.58
CA ALA A 586 4.84 -13.30 3.64
C ALA A 586 6.07 -12.77 4.40
N LYS A 587 5.83 -11.83 5.32
CA LYS A 587 6.85 -11.24 6.18
C LYS A 587 7.49 -12.28 7.10
N GLN A 588 6.70 -13.16 7.67
CA GLN A 588 7.16 -14.18 8.61
C GLN A 588 8.00 -15.27 7.94
N LEU A 589 7.65 -15.70 6.72
CA LEU A 589 8.38 -16.72 5.96
C LEU A 589 9.70 -16.18 5.41
N GLN A 590 9.73 -14.90 5.01
CA GLN A 590 10.99 -14.23 4.67
C GLN A 590 11.91 -14.14 5.88
N ASP A 591 11.39 -13.76 7.06
CA ASP A 591 12.14 -13.77 8.33
C ASP A 591 12.71 -15.15 8.65
N ILE A 592 11.91 -16.21 8.51
CA ILE A 592 12.36 -17.60 8.72
C ILE A 592 13.50 -17.93 7.75
N ASN A 593 13.34 -17.62 6.46
CA ASN A 593 14.32 -17.95 5.42
C ASN A 593 15.65 -17.22 5.67
N ASP A 594 15.61 -15.93 6.00
CA ASP A 594 16.78 -15.11 6.28
C ASP A 594 17.50 -15.57 7.56
N GLN A 595 16.76 -15.97 8.59
CA GLN A 595 17.36 -16.53 9.81
C GLN A 595 17.96 -17.92 9.57
N SER A 596 17.28 -18.77 8.78
CA SER A 596 17.75 -20.12 8.46
C SER A 596 19.07 -20.14 7.69
N THR A 597 19.39 -19.05 7.00
CA THR A 597 20.60 -18.89 6.20
C THR A 597 21.75 -18.18 6.93
N ARG A 598 21.50 -17.57 8.10
CA ARG A 598 22.44 -16.63 8.75
C ARG A 598 22.99 -17.03 10.13
N SER A 599 22.54 -18.12 10.77
CA SER A 599 22.98 -18.45 12.15
C SER A 599 23.22 -19.94 12.40
N THR A 600 24.29 -20.23 13.14
CA THR A 600 24.68 -21.52 13.75
C THR A 600 24.45 -21.58 15.27
N ILE A 601 23.57 -20.72 15.83
CA ILE A 601 23.27 -20.67 17.28
C ILE A 601 21.75 -20.63 17.51
N ASP A 602 21.35 -21.43 18.51
CA ASP A 602 20.06 -21.55 19.24
C ASP A 602 18.81 -20.96 18.56
N VAL A 603 17.82 -21.82 18.26
CA VAL A 603 16.57 -21.41 17.61
C VAL A 603 15.84 -20.36 18.46
N PRO A 604 15.64 -19.12 17.98
CA PRO A 604 14.89 -18.12 18.74
C PRO A 604 13.44 -18.57 18.96
N THR A 605 12.87 -18.36 20.16
CA THR A 605 11.46 -18.63 20.47
C THR A 605 10.50 -18.01 19.43
N ARG A 606 10.88 -16.87 18.87
CA ARG A 606 10.19 -16.21 17.77
C ARG A 606 10.01 -17.14 16.57
N LEU A 607 11.05 -17.86 16.17
CA LEU A 607 11.05 -18.75 15.00
C LEU A 607 10.11 -19.96 15.20
N LEU A 608 10.08 -20.52 16.42
CA LEU A 608 9.12 -21.57 16.80
C LEU A 608 7.67 -21.10 16.75
N ASN A 609 7.39 -19.88 17.21
CA ASN A 609 6.06 -19.30 17.15
C ASN A 609 5.61 -19.07 15.69
N LEU A 610 6.53 -18.67 14.81
CA LEU A 610 6.25 -18.50 13.39
C LEU A 610 5.87 -19.83 12.71
N ILE A 611 6.61 -20.91 12.97
CA ILE A 611 6.26 -22.24 12.44
C ILE A 611 4.92 -22.72 12.96
N ARG A 612 4.65 -22.53 14.26
CA ARG A 612 3.36 -22.92 14.84
C ARG A 612 2.21 -22.21 14.13
N ASN A 613 2.32 -20.90 13.95
CA ASN A 613 1.34 -20.12 13.22
C ASN A 613 1.18 -20.61 11.77
N ALA A 614 2.28 -20.92 11.06
CA ALA A 614 2.21 -21.52 9.73
C ALA A 614 1.46 -22.85 9.68
N GLY A 615 1.69 -23.73 10.65
CA GLY A 615 0.96 -24.98 10.80
C GLY A 615 -0.53 -24.76 11.04
N ASP A 616 -0.88 -23.85 11.95
CA ASP A 616 -2.26 -23.52 12.31
C ASP A 616 -3.02 -22.92 11.12
N GLN A 617 -2.42 -21.95 10.41
CA GLN A 617 -3.01 -21.37 9.19
C GLN A 617 -3.20 -22.45 8.11
N ALA A 618 -2.22 -23.32 7.89
CA ALA A 618 -2.33 -24.38 6.90
C ALA A 618 -3.47 -25.36 7.21
N GLN A 619 -3.63 -25.73 8.49
CA GLN A 619 -4.72 -26.59 8.94
C GLN A 619 -6.08 -25.94 8.73
N GLU A 620 -6.22 -24.66 9.12
CA GLU A 620 -7.49 -23.94 9.02
C GLU A 620 -7.90 -23.74 7.55
N LEU A 621 -6.97 -23.36 6.69
CA LEU A 621 -7.23 -23.22 5.25
C LEU A 621 -7.57 -24.57 4.61
N ALA A 622 -6.92 -25.67 5.02
CA ALA A 622 -7.24 -27.01 4.50
C ALA A 622 -8.67 -27.42 4.87
N LYS A 623 -9.14 -27.06 6.06
CA LYS A 623 -10.53 -27.26 6.47
C LYS A 623 -11.47 -26.39 5.63
N LEU A 624 -11.17 -25.11 5.48
CA LEU A 624 -11.99 -24.16 4.71
C LEU A 624 -12.16 -24.59 3.25
N TYR A 625 -11.09 -25.05 2.59
CA TYR A 625 -11.17 -25.65 1.25
C TYR A 625 -12.06 -26.89 1.20
N GLY A 626 -12.05 -27.71 2.26
CA GLY A 626 -12.93 -28.87 2.39
C GLY A 626 -14.40 -28.47 2.41
N ASP A 627 -14.75 -27.54 3.30
CA ASP A 627 -16.12 -27.03 3.46
C ASP A 627 -16.65 -26.41 2.15
N VAL A 628 -15.82 -25.59 1.50
CA VAL A 628 -16.15 -24.96 0.22
C VAL A 628 -16.26 -25.98 -0.92
N SER A 629 -15.35 -26.96 -0.97
CA SER A 629 -15.43 -28.05 -1.95
C SER A 629 -16.76 -28.80 -1.81
N GLU A 630 -17.19 -29.10 -0.59
CA GLU A 630 -18.49 -29.73 -0.37
C GLU A 630 -19.65 -28.86 -0.84
N SER A 631 -19.62 -27.56 -0.57
CA SER A 631 -20.63 -26.60 -1.03
C SER A 631 -20.76 -26.57 -2.57
N ILE A 632 -19.65 -26.51 -3.30
CA ILE A 632 -19.63 -26.49 -4.77
C ILE A 632 -20.23 -27.77 -5.36
N PHE A 633 -19.93 -28.94 -4.77
CA PHE A 633 -20.32 -30.23 -5.34
C PHE A 633 -21.67 -30.78 -4.84
N ARG A 634 -22.18 -30.33 -3.68
CA ARG A 634 -23.54 -30.66 -3.22
C ARG A 634 -24.62 -29.95 -4.04
N SER A 635 -24.38 -28.70 -4.43
CA SER A 635 -25.31 -27.88 -5.25
C SER A 635 -25.55 -28.45 -6.65
N ASN A 636 -24.64 -29.30 -7.16
CA ASN A 636 -24.71 -29.91 -8.49
C ASN A 636 -25.34 -31.32 -8.53
N ARG A 637 -25.92 -31.78 -7.41
CA ARG A 637 -26.60 -33.09 -7.26
C ARG A 637 -28.13 -33.00 -7.17
N ARG A 638 -28.72 -31.81 -7.33
CA ARG A 638 -30.17 -31.62 -7.40
C ARG A 638 -30.60 -31.28 -8.80
#